data_AF-A0A8T4R853-F1
#
_entry.id   AF-A0A8T4R853-F1
#
_cell.length_a   1.000
_cell.length_b   1.000
_cell.length_c   1.000
_cell.angle_alpha   90.00
_cell.angle_beta   90.00
_cell.angle_gamma   90.00
#
_symmetry.space_group_name_H-M   'P 1'
#
loop_
_entity.id
_entity.type
_entity.pdbx_description
1 polymer ?
#
loop_
_entity_poly.entity_id
_entity_poly.type
_entity_poly.pdbx_seq_one_letter_code
_entity_poly.pdbx_strand_id
1 'polypeptide(L)'
;MPFPIIEAFLLQPEEGKKGKIAICTNTLAPGMVSNEIPLDCRSDITALGSLVVNRDGAERMILNCLSHPTIEYLILFGQETQSFCPSTNLLSALMHGYADGKPGNVITHGRGVAHQYPSVAPHLLENFKKRFKVLPLFGNKASKDIIQNYLDWLKPNIPGQVYECVKKILEKKEIYYDSLVELVSVIAKQPSSGVTAIELDPKDFQHLQPPIVELEGEDSVTKVPFEVKAEGENIVVNLDIKNQYLTIKGPDSFLIAYSIMEHFNKHKLSLTPKEQLLLGFELSRAEMELRSDVKFSSLVNSTCEQTVREEILLAPGTILKADKLFYYKIGIKDDKISVQSMAHDTCTSVFELRAKHIAPIIDKLVKENRFEEYEQTFLHRADVGIEAGRAAIALASGYSYFQDFRNLFKLNKTEFPLLVAEGDSFLAVHQKIITALYTKGITAPHADTHKGIMRDACILAIYRKSGESLKHFPEIYASGTLNTSAMREQYKQQLLQKETDAEYSYGNRTREHFGFDQLQKCVDALKANPNQTIIIQRFDYNEDMSHTESEVKDAQGNVVRTRVEWTHDPCLTHDIYFIADNKLHAFHIARAHNIVNAYPENIFGLRDAYDEFIAKALGLELGDMFMLSSRGNMLLLTEEQKAKKLIAEPAKPIGELDKSIGPIDLSRNFPTKGIGVYEAQLEERNAMPTHPAIIAAENYNSKNLVEKASNYLKKRGDMHNNPILGTFDPKTQTVPGNLAFFQCNQRGGKLHATAVFTDGNKEKFAKDVEACNYLTTQYKKTLGLPLGNLAMFYVPVR
;
A
#
# COMPACT_ATOMS: atom_id res chain seq x y z
N MET A 1 -17.22 -26.87 16.13
CA MET A 1 -16.23 -26.33 15.16
C MET A 1 -15.51 -25.18 15.83
N PRO A 2 -14.17 -25.05 15.74
CA PRO A 2 -13.50 -23.83 16.18
C PRO A 2 -14.04 -22.67 15.34
N PHE A 3 -14.70 -21.73 16.00
CA PHE A 3 -15.33 -20.58 15.37
C PHE A 3 -14.25 -19.75 14.64
N PRO A 4 -14.43 -19.38 13.36
CA PRO A 4 -13.43 -18.59 12.66
C PRO A 4 -13.37 -17.20 13.30
N ILE A 5 -12.18 -16.80 13.70
CA ILE A 5 -11.88 -15.42 14.11
C ILE A 5 -12.45 -14.48 13.04
N ILE A 6 -13.23 -13.50 13.47
CA ILE A 6 -13.81 -12.47 12.60
C ILE A 6 -12.66 -11.82 11.84
N GLU A 7 -12.61 -12.05 10.52
CA GLU A 7 -11.55 -11.56 9.64
C GLU A 7 -11.35 -10.05 9.84
N ALA A 8 -10.25 -9.66 10.46
CA ALA A 8 -9.78 -8.28 10.44
C ALA A 8 -8.32 -8.24 10.82
N PHE A 9 -7.44 -8.14 9.81
CA PHE A 9 -6.02 -7.77 9.93
C PHE A 9 -5.32 -8.35 11.17
N LEU A 10 -5.67 -9.59 11.51
CA LEU A 10 -5.24 -10.26 12.73
C LEU A 10 -4.08 -11.16 12.36
N LEU A 11 -2.94 -10.80 12.91
CA LEU A 11 -1.75 -11.63 12.89
C LEU A 11 -1.84 -12.61 14.04
N GLN A 12 -1.78 -13.90 13.74
CA GLN A 12 -1.67 -14.94 14.75
C GLN A 12 -0.29 -15.58 14.63
N PRO A 13 0.66 -15.24 15.52
CA PRO A 13 1.96 -15.90 15.55
C PRO A 13 1.77 -17.40 15.78
N GLU A 14 2.42 -18.23 14.97
CA GLU A 14 2.31 -19.69 15.04
C GLU A 14 2.76 -20.22 16.41
N GLU A 15 3.84 -19.63 16.94
CA GLU A 15 4.38 -19.87 18.27
C GLU A 15 3.41 -19.48 19.39
N GLY A 16 2.50 -18.54 19.13
CA GLY A 16 1.63 -17.90 20.11
C GLY A 16 0.22 -18.48 20.21
N LYS A 17 -0.09 -19.54 19.45
CA LYS A 17 -1.44 -20.15 19.37
C LYS A 17 -2.09 -20.50 20.71
N LYS A 18 -1.30 -20.72 21.75
CA LYS A 18 -1.74 -21.03 23.12
C LYS A 18 -1.43 -19.93 24.14
N GLY A 19 -0.90 -18.81 23.68
CA GLY A 19 -0.66 -17.64 24.51
C GLY A 19 -1.95 -17.08 25.11
N LYS A 20 -1.79 -16.07 25.95
CA LYS A 20 -2.90 -15.42 26.69
C LYS A 20 -3.00 -13.93 26.44
N ILE A 21 -2.10 -13.39 25.61
CA ILE A 21 -1.97 -11.98 25.32
C ILE A 21 -2.47 -11.72 23.90
N ALA A 22 -3.36 -10.75 23.76
CA ALA A 22 -3.66 -10.10 22.50
C ALA A 22 -3.13 -8.67 22.52
N ILE A 23 -2.65 -8.19 21.37
CA ILE A 23 -2.15 -6.83 21.21
C ILE A 23 -2.98 -6.11 20.15
N CYS A 24 -3.56 -4.98 20.53
CA CYS A 24 -4.25 -4.07 19.66
C CYS A 24 -3.38 -2.88 19.33
N THR A 25 -3.11 -2.65 18.06
CA THR A 25 -2.26 -1.55 17.62
C THR A 25 -3.10 -0.37 17.16
N ASN A 26 -2.86 0.82 17.72
CA ASN A 26 -3.43 2.07 17.24
C ASN A 26 -2.50 2.62 16.16
N THR A 27 -2.99 2.72 14.92
CA THR A 27 -2.27 3.26 13.72
C THR A 27 -1.00 2.51 13.27
N LEU A 28 -0.40 1.66 14.12
CA LEU A 28 0.73 0.80 13.76
C LEU A 28 0.27 -0.50 13.10
N ALA A 29 1.05 -1.00 12.13
CA ALA A 29 0.80 -2.30 11.53
C ALA A 29 1.14 -3.44 12.51
N PRO A 30 0.27 -4.46 12.68
CA PRO A 30 0.52 -5.59 13.58
C PRO A 30 1.85 -6.32 13.31
N GLY A 31 2.24 -6.46 12.04
CA GLY A 31 3.52 -7.06 11.66
C GLY A 31 4.74 -6.26 12.13
N MET A 32 4.67 -4.92 12.17
CA MET A 32 5.75 -4.11 12.74
C MET A 32 5.89 -4.40 14.24
N VAL A 33 4.78 -4.39 14.96
CA VAL A 33 4.78 -4.67 16.41
C VAL A 33 5.27 -6.08 16.70
N SER A 34 4.87 -7.07 15.92
CA SER A 34 5.35 -8.44 16.07
C SER A 34 6.87 -8.55 15.88
N ASN A 35 7.43 -7.83 14.90
CA ASN A 35 8.87 -7.85 14.60
C ASN A 35 9.73 -7.30 15.74
N GLU A 36 9.23 -6.30 16.47
CA GLU A 36 9.93 -5.70 17.62
C GLU A 36 9.86 -6.57 18.89
N ILE A 37 8.99 -7.57 18.92
CA ILE A 37 8.87 -8.46 20.07
C ILE A 37 9.86 -9.63 19.93
N PRO A 38 10.73 -9.87 20.93
CA PRO A 38 11.65 -11.00 20.95
C PRO A 38 10.93 -12.34 20.77
N LEU A 39 11.53 -13.27 20.01
CA LEU A 39 10.92 -14.56 19.67
C LEU A 39 10.50 -15.39 20.89
N ASP A 40 11.27 -15.32 21.98
CA ASP A 40 10.98 -15.99 23.25
C ASP A 40 9.74 -15.41 23.95
N CYS A 41 9.42 -14.13 23.73
CA CYS A 41 8.20 -13.50 24.24
C CYS A 41 6.96 -13.74 23.36
N ARG A 42 7.12 -14.20 22.10
CA ARG A 42 5.99 -14.35 21.16
C ARG A 42 5.09 -15.54 21.48
N SER A 43 5.59 -16.54 22.20
CA SER A 43 4.80 -17.71 22.58
C SER A 43 3.60 -17.40 23.48
N ASP A 44 3.65 -16.26 24.19
CA ASP A 44 2.54 -15.75 25.01
C ASP A 44 1.55 -14.87 24.23
N ILE A 45 1.86 -14.49 22.99
CA ILE A 45 1.07 -13.56 22.17
C ILE A 45 0.29 -14.30 21.10
N THR A 46 -1.01 -14.37 21.28
CA THR A 46 -1.88 -15.17 20.42
C THR A 46 -2.45 -14.43 19.23
N ALA A 47 -2.61 -13.11 19.38
CA ALA A 47 -3.20 -12.29 18.34
C ALA A 47 -2.62 -10.88 18.40
N LEU A 48 -2.33 -10.31 17.23
CA LEU A 48 -2.06 -8.89 17.05
C LEU A 48 -2.99 -8.36 15.98
N GLY A 49 -3.69 -7.25 16.23
CA GLY A 49 -4.60 -6.65 15.26
C GLY A 49 -4.65 -5.14 15.41
N SER A 50 -5.05 -4.41 14.37
CA SER A 50 -5.15 -2.96 14.42
C SER A 50 -6.55 -2.47 14.81
N LEU A 51 -6.60 -1.46 15.66
CA LEU A 51 -7.82 -0.70 15.95
C LEU A 51 -7.92 0.45 14.94
N VAL A 52 -8.35 0.12 13.71
CA VAL A 52 -8.45 1.11 12.62
C VAL A 52 -9.54 2.15 12.92
N VAL A 53 -10.73 1.70 13.32
CA VAL A 53 -11.89 2.51 13.75
C VAL A 53 -12.73 1.70 14.76
N ASN A 54 -13.68 2.32 15.46
CA ASN A 54 -14.56 1.62 16.42
C ASN A 54 -15.24 0.39 15.82
N ARG A 55 -15.89 0.54 14.65
CA ARG A 55 -16.70 -0.52 14.03
C ARG A 55 -15.87 -1.67 13.46
N ASP A 56 -14.85 -1.35 12.66
CA ASP A 56 -14.02 -2.35 11.99
C ASP A 56 -12.83 -2.85 12.83
N GLY A 57 -12.53 -2.19 13.96
CA GLY A 57 -11.43 -2.56 14.85
C GLY A 57 -11.93 -3.06 16.21
N ALA A 58 -12.50 -2.16 17.02
CA ALA A 58 -12.81 -2.44 18.43
C ALA A 58 -13.91 -3.51 18.60
N GLU A 59 -15.00 -3.43 17.82
CA GLU A 59 -16.09 -4.43 17.90
C GLU A 59 -15.60 -5.83 17.51
N ARG A 60 -14.83 -5.93 16.41
CA ARG A 60 -14.23 -7.20 15.98
C ARG A 60 -13.25 -7.74 17.01
N MET A 61 -12.46 -6.87 17.63
CA MET A 61 -11.53 -7.28 18.69
C MET A 61 -12.26 -7.84 19.91
N ILE A 62 -13.34 -7.20 20.36
CA ILE A 62 -14.17 -7.68 21.48
C ILE A 62 -14.63 -9.11 21.18
N LEU A 63 -15.20 -9.32 20.00
CA LEU A 63 -15.73 -10.62 19.58
C LEU A 63 -14.64 -11.67 19.39
N ASN A 64 -13.50 -11.29 18.81
CA ASN A 64 -12.36 -12.19 18.62
C ASN A 64 -11.71 -12.59 19.95
N CYS A 65 -11.66 -11.69 20.93
CA CYS A 65 -11.25 -12.05 22.28
C CYS A 65 -12.25 -13.04 22.89
N LEU A 66 -13.56 -12.75 22.83
CA LEU A 66 -14.61 -13.60 23.39
C LEU A 66 -14.63 -15.01 22.78
N SER A 67 -14.38 -15.15 21.49
CA SER A 67 -14.35 -16.44 20.78
C SER A 67 -13.03 -17.20 21.01
N HIS A 68 -11.94 -16.53 21.38
CA HIS A 68 -10.66 -17.18 21.61
C HIS A 68 -10.66 -17.98 22.92
N PRO A 69 -10.11 -19.21 22.97
CA PRO A 69 -10.09 -20.01 24.20
C PRO A 69 -9.14 -19.45 25.27
N THR A 70 -7.96 -18.96 24.89
CA THR A 70 -6.87 -18.69 25.85
C THR A 70 -6.60 -17.22 26.15
N ILE A 71 -7.20 -16.25 25.43
CA ILE A 71 -6.89 -14.83 25.65
C ILE A 71 -7.43 -14.40 27.01
N GLU A 72 -6.61 -13.66 27.77
CA GLU A 72 -6.95 -13.12 29.09
C GLU A 72 -6.60 -11.64 29.19
N TYR A 73 -5.55 -11.22 28.47
CA TYR A 73 -5.05 -9.85 28.46
C TYR A 73 -5.16 -9.26 27.06
N LEU A 74 -5.65 -8.02 26.98
CA LEU A 74 -5.67 -7.23 25.76
C LEU A 74 -4.84 -5.96 25.97
N ILE A 75 -3.69 -5.85 25.31
CA ILE A 75 -2.84 -4.66 25.38
C ILE A 75 -3.26 -3.70 24.27
N LEU A 76 -3.64 -2.47 24.63
CA LEU A 76 -3.92 -1.41 23.66
C LEU A 76 -2.64 -0.59 23.47
N PHE A 77 -1.96 -0.72 22.33
CA PHE A 77 -0.61 -0.20 22.09
C PHE A 77 -0.57 0.79 20.92
N GLY A 78 0.17 1.90 21.05
CA GLY A 78 0.39 2.88 19.99
C GLY A 78 -0.23 4.24 20.28
N GLN A 79 -0.41 5.09 19.25
CA GLN A 79 -0.98 6.43 19.43
C GLN A 79 -2.37 6.55 18.78
N GLU A 80 -3.26 7.28 19.45
CA GLU A 80 -4.57 7.65 18.92
C GLU A 80 -4.58 9.10 18.45
N THR A 81 -5.43 9.41 17.47
CA THR A 81 -5.65 10.79 17.03
C THR A 81 -6.84 11.41 17.77
N GLN A 82 -7.04 12.72 17.69
CA GLN A 82 -8.21 13.37 18.30
C GLN A 82 -9.55 12.92 17.68
N SER A 83 -9.54 12.56 16.39
CA SER A 83 -10.74 12.15 15.65
C SER A 83 -11.03 10.65 15.79
N PHE A 84 -9.99 9.84 15.99
CA PHE A 84 -10.07 8.38 16.09
C PHE A 84 -9.53 7.92 17.44
N CYS A 85 -10.47 7.65 18.35
CA CYS A 85 -10.19 7.27 19.74
C CYS A 85 -10.74 5.86 20.10
N PRO A 86 -10.47 4.79 19.32
CA PRO A 86 -11.06 3.47 19.54
C PRO A 86 -10.68 2.78 20.86
N SER A 87 -9.42 2.88 21.28
CA SER A 87 -8.94 2.44 22.59
C SER A 87 -9.58 3.25 23.70
N THR A 88 -9.59 4.59 23.61
CA THR A 88 -10.26 5.44 24.60
C THR A 88 -11.75 5.07 24.75
N ASN A 89 -12.44 4.88 23.63
CA ASN A 89 -13.85 4.48 23.60
C ASN A 89 -14.08 3.09 24.22
N LEU A 90 -13.16 2.15 24.02
CA LEU A 90 -13.23 0.83 24.65
C LEU A 90 -13.13 0.94 26.17
N LEU A 91 -12.19 1.73 26.68
CA LEU A 91 -12.05 1.98 28.12
C LEU A 91 -13.34 2.60 28.70
N SER A 92 -13.90 3.62 28.03
CA SER A 92 -15.17 4.24 28.44
C SER A 92 -16.34 3.25 28.44
N ALA A 93 -16.45 2.40 27.41
CA ALA A 93 -17.49 1.38 27.34
C ALA A 93 -17.38 0.36 28.49
N LEU A 94 -16.16 -0.06 28.85
CA LEU A 94 -15.94 -0.98 29.97
C LEU A 94 -16.35 -0.38 31.33
N MET A 95 -16.02 0.89 31.56
CA MET A 95 -16.35 1.58 32.81
C MET A 95 -17.82 1.94 32.91
N HIS A 96 -18.41 2.45 31.83
CA HIS A 96 -19.69 3.18 31.87
C HIS A 96 -20.81 2.55 31.02
N GLY A 97 -20.51 1.54 30.21
CA GLY A 97 -21.48 0.91 29.32
C GLY A 97 -21.98 1.84 28.22
N TYR A 98 -23.19 1.55 27.73
CA TYR A 98 -23.87 2.33 26.70
C TYR A 98 -24.84 3.35 27.32
N ALA A 99 -25.13 4.42 26.59
CA ALA A 99 -26.06 5.46 26.99
C ALA A 99 -27.51 5.01 26.78
N ASP A 100 -28.31 5.05 27.85
CA ASP A 100 -29.72 4.67 27.80
C ASP A 100 -30.51 5.53 26.80
N GLY A 101 -31.42 4.88 26.06
CA GLY A 101 -32.35 5.54 25.14
C GLY A 101 -31.72 6.09 23.85
N LYS A 102 -30.42 5.85 23.60
CA LYS A 102 -29.78 6.21 22.32
C LYS A 102 -29.64 4.98 21.40
N PRO A 103 -30.10 5.05 20.14
CA PRO A 103 -29.93 3.94 19.21
C PRO A 103 -28.45 3.72 18.86
N GLY A 104 -28.09 2.47 18.53
CA GLY A 104 -26.76 2.13 18.01
C GLY A 104 -25.67 1.90 19.06
N ASN A 105 -26.03 1.67 20.33
CA ASN A 105 -25.08 1.42 21.43
C ASN A 105 -24.03 2.53 21.57
N VAL A 106 -24.51 3.77 21.72
CA VAL A 106 -23.66 4.95 21.95
C VAL A 106 -22.95 4.79 23.29
N ILE A 107 -21.63 4.97 23.30
CA ILE A 107 -20.79 4.78 24.50
C ILE A 107 -20.93 5.99 25.42
N THR A 108 -21.21 5.75 26.70
CA THR A 108 -21.24 6.80 27.72
C THR A 108 -19.85 7.40 27.89
N HIS A 109 -19.73 8.73 27.77
CA HIS A 109 -18.45 9.46 27.74
C HIS A 109 -17.52 9.08 26.58
N GLY A 110 -18.08 8.60 25.46
CA GLY A 110 -17.35 8.39 24.21
C GLY A 110 -16.68 9.66 23.66
N ARG A 111 -15.58 9.49 22.93
CA ARG A 111 -14.75 10.54 22.31
C ARG A 111 -14.56 10.27 20.81
N GLY A 112 -14.19 11.31 20.07
CA GLY A 112 -13.96 11.24 18.61
C GLY A 112 -15.25 11.26 17.79
N VAL A 113 -15.11 11.05 16.48
CA VAL A 113 -16.21 11.22 15.51
C VAL A 113 -17.26 10.12 15.61
N ALA A 114 -16.85 8.89 15.89
CA ALA A 114 -17.72 7.74 16.06
C ALA A 114 -17.42 7.06 17.40
N HIS A 115 -18.37 7.08 18.33
CA HIS A 115 -18.23 6.55 19.69
C HIS A 115 -19.36 5.59 20.05
N GLN A 116 -19.66 4.65 19.15
CA GLN A 116 -20.74 3.68 19.30
C GLN A 116 -20.28 2.29 18.86
N TYR A 117 -20.89 1.24 19.42
CA TYR A 117 -20.64 -0.17 19.09
C TYR A 117 -21.92 -0.89 18.64
N PRO A 118 -22.48 -0.52 17.48
CA PRO A 118 -23.81 -0.98 17.05
C PRO A 118 -23.94 -2.49 16.84
N SER A 119 -22.83 -3.23 16.70
CA SER A 119 -22.80 -4.69 16.53
C SER A 119 -22.26 -5.43 17.76
N VAL A 120 -22.17 -4.76 18.91
CA VAL A 120 -21.83 -5.41 20.19
C VAL A 120 -23.02 -5.27 21.13
N ALA A 121 -23.77 -6.36 21.29
CA ALA A 121 -24.89 -6.37 22.23
C ALA A 121 -24.43 -6.11 23.68
N PRO A 122 -25.25 -5.48 24.54
CA PRO A 122 -24.87 -5.17 25.92
C PRO A 122 -24.35 -6.38 26.72
N HIS A 123 -24.94 -7.55 26.51
CA HIS A 123 -24.53 -8.77 27.18
C HIS A 123 -23.13 -9.26 26.75
N LEU A 124 -22.72 -8.99 25.50
CA LEU A 124 -21.37 -9.31 25.00
C LEU A 124 -20.32 -8.38 25.60
N LEU A 125 -20.62 -7.08 25.73
CA LEU A 125 -19.74 -6.14 26.41
C LEU A 125 -19.54 -6.53 27.88
N GLU A 126 -20.61 -6.94 28.57
CA GLU A 126 -20.53 -7.42 29.95
C GLU A 126 -19.73 -8.72 30.09
N ASN A 127 -19.90 -9.67 29.15
CA ASN A 127 -19.08 -10.88 29.10
C ASN A 127 -17.59 -10.53 28.88
N PHE A 128 -17.31 -9.59 27.99
CA PHE A 128 -15.96 -9.13 27.69
C PHE A 128 -15.33 -8.48 28.92
N LYS A 129 -16.06 -7.57 29.59
CA LYS A 129 -15.65 -6.89 30.82
C LYS A 129 -15.31 -7.85 31.97
N LYS A 130 -16.11 -8.92 32.14
CA LYS A 130 -15.87 -9.93 33.19
C LYS A 130 -14.64 -10.80 32.91
N ARG A 131 -14.34 -11.04 31.64
CA ARG A 131 -13.34 -12.03 31.23
C ARG A 131 -11.95 -11.44 31.03
N PHE A 132 -11.86 -10.30 30.35
CA PHE A 132 -10.60 -9.76 29.85
C PHE A 132 -10.08 -8.60 30.67
N LYS A 133 -8.75 -8.50 30.71
CA LYS A 133 -8.02 -7.43 31.38
C LYS A 133 -7.42 -6.56 30.29
N VAL A 134 -8.06 -5.42 30.02
CA VAL A 134 -7.62 -4.50 28.96
C VAL A 134 -6.59 -3.54 29.55
N LEU A 135 -5.37 -3.51 28.99
CA LEU A 135 -4.22 -2.75 29.50
C LEU A 135 -3.92 -1.56 28.56
N PRO A 136 -4.06 -0.31 29.03
CA PRO A 136 -3.87 0.86 28.18
C PRO A 136 -2.38 1.22 28.08
N LEU A 137 -1.74 0.87 26.96
CA LEU A 137 -0.37 1.21 26.62
C LEU A 137 -0.30 2.19 25.43
N PHE A 138 -1.15 3.21 25.50
CA PHE A 138 -1.30 4.26 24.49
C PHE A 138 -1.40 5.63 25.16
N GLY A 139 -1.25 6.70 24.39
CA GLY A 139 -1.40 8.05 24.92
C GLY A 139 -1.83 9.07 23.87
N ASN A 140 -2.70 9.98 24.28
CA ASN A 140 -2.88 11.30 23.68
C ASN A 140 -3.31 12.28 24.78
N LYS A 141 -3.23 13.60 24.54
CA LYS A 141 -3.60 14.60 25.56
C LYS A 141 -5.06 14.48 26.02
N ALA A 142 -5.96 14.00 25.16
CA ALA A 142 -7.39 13.91 25.42
C ALA A 142 -7.80 12.62 26.17
N SER A 143 -6.94 11.61 26.21
CA SER A 143 -7.22 10.30 26.83
C SER A 143 -6.63 10.17 28.23
N LYS A 144 -5.77 11.10 28.67
CA LYS A 144 -5.04 11.02 29.94
C LYS A 144 -5.95 10.78 31.15
N ASP A 145 -7.03 11.56 31.27
CA ASP A 145 -7.97 11.44 32.40
C ASP A 145 -8.74 10.11 32.35
N ILE A 146 -9.12 9.66 31.14
CA ILE A 146 -9.84 8.39 30.95
C ILE A 146 -8.92 7.21 31.29
N ILE A 147 -7.66 7.25 30.85
CA ILE A 147 -6.66 6.21 31.18
C ILE A 147 -6.46 6.14 32.70
N GLN A 148 -6.30 7.27 33.38
CA GLN A 148 -6.12 7.29 34.83
C GLN A 148 -7.34 6.72 35.56
N ASN A 149 -8.54 7.20 35.23
CA ASN A 149 -9.79 6.70 35.81
C ASN A 149 -9.97 5.19 35.56
N TYR A 150 -9.60 4.73 34.35
CA TYR A 150 -9.68 3.32 33.99
C TYR A 150 -8.67 2.47 34.74
N LEU A 151 -7.43 2.93 34.96
CA LEU A 151 -6.45 2.19 35.77
C LEU A 151 -6.92 2.02 37.21
N ASP A 152 -7.52 3.05 37.79
CA ASP A 152 -8.06 2.99 39.14
C ASP A 152 -9.24 2.00 39.22
N TRP A 153 -10.09 1.98 38.19
CA TRP A 153 -11.16 0.99 38.03
C TRP A 153 -10.63 -0.44 37.80
N LEU A 154 -9.53 -0.60 37.07
CA LEU A 154 -8.95 -1.90 36.73
C LEU A 154 -8.14 -2.51 37.88
N LYS A 155 -7.56 -1.68 38.75
CA LYS A 155 -6.68 -2.08 39.87
C LYS A 155 -7.15 -3.30 40.68
N PRO A 156 -8.42 -3.43 41.12
CA PRO A 156 -8.88 -4.61 41.87
C PRO A 156 -8.93 -5.90 41.04
N ASN A 157 -8.86 -5.81 39.71
CA ASN A 157 -9.11 -6.92 38.79
C ASN A 157 -7.86 -7.43 38.06
N ILE A 158 -6.66 -6.90 38.38
CA ILE A 158 -5.39 -7.32 37.78
C ILE A 158 -4.31 -7.61 38.83
N PRO A 159 -3.34 -8.49 38.55
CA PRO A 159 -2.22 -8.73 39.46
C PRO A 159 -1.42 -7.45 39.75
N GLY A 160 -1.02 -7.26 41.01
CA GLY A 160 -0.32 -6.04 41.44
C GLY A 160 0.96 -5.74 40.64
N GLN A 161 1.73 -6.76 40.28
CA GLN A 161 2.94 -6.60 39.45
C GLN A 161 2.63 -6.05 38.05
N VAL A 162 1.51 -6.48 37.46
CA VAL A 162 1.06 -5.99 36.15
C VAL A 162 0.60 -4.53 36.27
N TYR A 163 -0.17 -4.20 37.31
CA TYR A 163 -0.61 -2.82 37.58
C TYR A 163 0.57 -1.86 37.72
N GLU A 164 1.54 -2.18 38.56
CA GLU A 164 2.72 -1.32 38.79
C GLU A 164 3.56 -1.16 37.51
N CYS A 165 3.68 -2.21 36.69
CA CYS A 165 4.36 -2.14 35.40
C CYS A 165 3.66 -1.17 34.45
N VAL A 166 2.33 -1.29 34.28
CA VAL A 166 1.55 -0.40 33.41
C VAL A 166 1.64 1.05 33.89
N LYS A 167 1.48 1.29 35.19
CA LYS A 167 1.59 2.63 35.78
C LYS A 167 2.96 3.26 35.51
N LYS A 168 4.05 2.51 35.79
CA LYS A 168 5.43 2.95 35.52
C LYS A 168 5.65 3.27 34.05
N ILE A 169 5.10 2.47 33.13
CA ILE A 169 5.21 2.73 31.68
C ILE A 169 4.49 4.04 31.30
N LEU A 170 3.30 4.28 31.84
CA LEU A 170 2.50 5.47 31.53
C LEU A 170 3.05 6.77 32.12
N GLU A 171 3.92 6.67 33.14
CA GLU A 171 4.68 7.81 33.67
C GLU A 171 5.83 8.23 32.74
N LYS A 172 6.25 7.37 31.80
CA LYS A 172 7.25 7.73 30.78
C LYS A 172 6.67 8.76 29.82
N LYS A 173 7.50 9.70 29.36
CA LYS A 173 7.09 10.72 28.38
C LYS A 173 6.65 10.11 27.04
N GLU A 174 7.26 8.98 26.67
CA GLU A 174 7.02 8.29 25.41
C GLU A 174 6.97 6.78 25.64
N ILE A 175 5.99 6.12 25.01
CA ILE A 175 5.77 4.67 25.10
C ILE A 175 6.29 4.06 23.80
N TYR A 176 7.40 3.32 23.91
CA TYR A 176 8.06 2.62 22.80
C TYR A 176 7.96 1.09 22.95
N TYR A 177 8.49 0.35 21.96
CA TYR A 177 8.47 -1.11 21.91
C TYR A 177 9.09 -1.77 23.14
N ASP A 178 10.16 -1.22 23.72
CA ASP A 178 10.75 -1.75 24.96
C ASP A 178 9.75 -1.80 26.11
N SER A 179 8.83 -0.83 26.19
CA SER A 179 7.79 -0.82 27.22
C SER A 179 6.73 -1.89 26.96
N LEU A 180 6.41 -2.17 25.70
CA LEU A 180 5.55 -3.28 25.33
C LEU A 180 6.19 -4.62 25.69
N VAL A 181 7.48 -4.81 25.37
CA VAL A 181 8.23 -6.03 25.69
C VAL A 181 8.38 -6.23 27.19
N GLU A 182 8.64 -5.15 27.96
CA GLU A 182 8.65 -5.14 29.42
C GLU A 182 7.30 -5.67 29.96
N LEU A 183 6.18 -5.13 29.49
CA LEU A 183 4.85 -5.55 29.94
C LEU A 183 4.51 -7.00 29.54
N VAL A 184 4.79 -7.40 28.29
CA VAL A 184 4.58 -8.78 27.82
C VAL A 184 5.33 -9.77 28.72
N SER A 185 6.57 -9.46 29.06
CA SER A 185 7.41 -10.29 29.94
C SER A 185 6.85 -10.43 31.36
N VAL A 186 6.20 -9.37 31.90
CA VAL A 186 5.53 -9.43 33.21
C VAL A 186 4.25 -10.27 33.15
N ILE A 187 3.47 -10.15 32.08
CA ILE A 187 2.22 -10.90 31.89
C ILE A 187 2.52 -12.38 31.65
N ALA A 188 3.53 -12.71 30.86
CA ALA A 188 3.98 -14.08 30.57
C ALA A 188 4.17 -14.90 31.85
N LYS A 189 4.74 -14.30 32.90
CA LYS A 189 4.99 -14.92 34.20
C LYS A 189 3.74 -15.20 35.04
N GLN A 190 2.59 -14.64 34.69
CA GLN A 190 1.34 -14.87 35.44
C GLN A 190 0.79 -16.28 35.14
N PRO A 191 0.13 -16.97 36.10
CA PRO A 191 -0.56 -18.22 35.77
C PRO A 191 -1.72 -17.95 34.81
N SER A 192 -2.01 -18.89 33.90
CA SER A 192 -3.26 -18.83 33.12
C SER A 192 -4.43 -19.13 34.04
N SER A 193 -5.54 -18.41 33.86
CA SER A 193 -6.78 -18.62 34.61
C SER A 193 -7.64 -19.77 34.05
N GLY A 194 -7.21 -20.43 32.95
CA GLY A 194 -7.90 -21.61 32.41
C GLY A 194 -9.28 -21.31 31.84
N VAL A 195 -9.46 -20.11 31.27
CA VAL A 195 -10.76 -19.65 30.77
C VAL A 195 -11.20 -20.48 29.56
N THR A 196 -12.51 -20.67 29.40
CA THR A 196 -13.11 -21.31 28.22
C THR A 196 -13.66 -20.26 27.25
N ALA A 197 -13.64 -20.57 25.96
CA ALA A 197 -14.30 -19.75 24.95
C ALA A 197 -15.80 -19.59 25.26
N ILE A 198 -16.36 -18.41 24.95
CA ILE A 198 -17.79 -18.17 25.03
C ILE A 198 -18.39 -18.51 23.67
N GLU A 199 -19.48 -19.27 23.66
CA GLU A 199 -20.27 -19.49 22.45
C GLU A 199 -21.00 -18.20 22.08
N LEU A 200 -20.70 -17.65 20.90
CA LEU A 200 -21.32 -16.44 20.38
C LEU A 200 -22.46 -16.83 19.41
N ASP A 201 -23.60 -16.14 19.47
CA ASP A 201 -24.64 -16.28 18.45
C ASP A 201 -24.21 -15.54 17.18
N PRO A 202 -24.14 -16.20 16.00
CA PRO A 202 -23.86 -15.55 14.72
C PRO A 202 -24.70 -14.29 14.43
N LYS A 203 -25.92 -14.22 14.96
CA LYS A 203 -26.79 -13.06 14.80
C LYS A 203 -26.27 -11.82 15.51
N ASP A 204 -25.51 -11.97 16.59
CA ASP A 204 -25.00 -10.83 17.37
C ASP A 204 -23.95 -10.02 16.60
N PHE A 205 -23.28 -10.64 15.60
CA PHE A 205 -22.19 -10.01 14.86
C PHE A 205 -22.27 -10.15 13.35
N GLN A 206 -23.45 -10.51 12.81
CA GLN A 206 -23.66 -10.64 11.36
C GLN A 206 -23.25 -9.37 10.57
N HIS A 207 -23.38 -8.17 11.14
CA HIS A 207 -22.94 -6.92 10.50
C HIS A 207 -21.42 -6.74 10.41
N LEU A 208 -20.65 -7.53 11.16
CA LEU A 208 -19.19 -7.56 11.10
C LEU A 208 -18.72 -8.73 10.22
N GLN A 209 -19.40 -9.86 10.30
CA GLN A 209 -19.15 -11.04 9.48
C GLN A 209 -20.47 -11.59 8.94
N PRO A 210 -20.94 -11.09 7.78
CA PRO A 210 -22.20 -11.55 7.20
C PRO A 210 -22.17 -13.06 6.98
N PRO A 211 -23.24 -13.79 7.31
CA PRO A 211 -23.37 -15.20 6.99
C PRO A 211 -23.07 -15.47 5.51
N ILE A 212 -22.14 -16.39 5.26
CA ILE A 212 -21.77 -16.79 3.90
C ILE A 212 -22.85 -17.72 3.36
N VAL A 213 -23.44 -17.34 2.23
CA VAL A 213 -24.37 -18.15 1.45
C VAL A 213 -23.64 -18.60 0.19
N GLU A 214 -23.21 -19.85 0.20
CA GLU A 214 -22.61 -20.50 -0.97
C GLU A 214 -23.70 -20.82 -1.98
N LEU A 215 -23.52 -20.34 -3.22
CA LEU A 215 -24.42 -20.55 -4.33
C LEU A 215 -23.75 -21.42 -5.39
N GLU A 216 -24.45 -22.47 -5.79
CA GLU A 216 -24.07 -23.37 -6.88
C GLU A 216 -24.89 -23.05 -8.13
N GLY A 217 -24.35 -23.37 -9.29
CA GLY A 217 -24.99 -23.15 -10.59
C GLY A 217 -24.00 -22.64 -11.64
N GLU A 218 -24.45 -22.63 -12.88
CA GLU A 218 -23.70 -22.14 -14.04
C GLU A 218 -24.33 -20.86 -14.58
N ASP A 219 -23.58 -20.15 -15.42
CA ASP A 219 -24.10 -18.99 -16.12
C ASP A 219 -25.16 -19.41 -17.15
N SER A 220 -26.37 -18.85 -17.01
CA SER A 220 -27.50 -19.14 -17.89
C SER A 220 -27.92 -17.90 -18.67
N VAL A 221 -28.14 -18.07 -19.97
CA VAL A 221 -28.58 -16.97 -20.85
C VAL A 221 -30.06 -16.65 -20.60
N THR A 222 -30.37 -15.37 -20.34
CA THR A 222 -31.73 -14.87 -20.11
C THR A 222 -32.22 -14.09 -21.33
N LYS A 223 -33.47 -14.31 -21.76
CA LYS A 223 -34.09 -13.47 -22.80
C LYS A 223 -34.41 -12.09 -22.22
N VAL A 224 -33.96 -11.02 -22.87
CA VAL A 224 -34.15 -9.64 -22.39
C VAL A 224 -34.50 -8.68 -23.54
N PRO A 225 -35.20 -7.57 -23.26
CA PRO A 225 -35.59 -6.58 -24.27
C PRO A 225 -34.47 -5.57 -24.60
N PHE A 226 -33.21 -5.97 -24.46
CA PHE A 226 -32.07 -5.11 -24.76
C PHE A 226 -30.89 -5.88 -25.35
N GLU A 227 -30.01 -5.15 -26.01
CA GLU A 227 -28.72 -5.64 -26.54
C GLU A 227 -27.65 -4.63 -26.14
N VAL A 228 -26.49 -5.13 -25.69
CA VAL A 228 -25.34 -4.29 -25.39
C VAL A 228 -24.15 -4.77 -26.22
N LYS A 229 -23.45 -3.86 -26.90
CA LYS A 229 -22.27 -4.17 -27.70
C LYS A 229 -21.19 -3.10 -27.55
N ALA A 230 -19.95 -3.53 -27.74
CA ALA A 230 -18.80 -2.65 -27.90
C ALA A 230 -18.65 -2.27 -29.38
N GLU A 231 -18.63 -0.97 -29.71
CA GLU A 231 -18.52 -0.46 -31.08
C GLU A 231 -17.62 0.79 -31.12
N GLY A 232 -16.43 0.64 -31.71
CA GLY A 232 -15.42 1.70 -31.72
C GLY A 232 -14.93 2.01 -30.30
N GLU A 233 -15.07 3.26 -29.85
CA GLU A 233 -14.77 3.68 -28.48
C GLU A 233 -16.02 3.74 -27.58
N ASN A 234 -17.17 3.28 -28.09
CA ASN A 234 -18.46 3.41 -27.42
C ASN A 234 -19.07 2.05 -27.04
N ILE A 235 -19.75 2.05 -25.90
CA ILE A 235 -20.76 1.05 -25.55
C ILE A 235 -22.06 1.50 -26.21
N VAL A 236 -22.71 0.60 -26.93
CA VAL A 236 -24.02 0.84 -27.57
C VAL A 236 -25.04 -0.06 -26.90
N VAL A 237 -26.14 0.53 -26.44
CA VAL A 237 -27.28 -0.19 -25.86
C VAL A 237 -28.51 0.06 -26.73
N ASN A 238 -29.11 -1.03 -27.20
CA ASN A 238 -30.39 -1.05 -27.90
C ASN A 238 -31.47 -1.57 -26.95
N LEU A 239 -32.66 -0.95 -26.92
CA LEU A 239 -33.77 -1.32 -26.03
C LEU A 239 -35.09 -1.39 -26.81
N ASP A 240 -35.87 -2.46 -26.65
CA ASP A 240 -37.20 -2.66 -27.26
C ASP A 240 -38.26 -2.84 -26.16
N ILE A 241 -38.90 -1.76 -25.70
CA ILE A 241 -39.77 -1.77 -24.52
C ILE A 241 -41.10 -1.05 -24.80
N LYS A 242 -42.24 -1.72 -24.56
CA LYS A 242 -43.60 -1.13 -24.66
C LYS A 242 -43.82 -0.34 -25.96
N ASN A 243 -43.41 -0.90 -27.10
CA ASN A 243 -43.47 -0.28 -28.44
C ASN A 243 -42.52 0.92 -28.67
N GLN A 244 -41.57 1.15 -27.77
CA GLN A 244 -40.47 2.10 -27.97
C GLN A 244 -39.20 1.35 -28.32
N TYR A 245 -38.49 1.86 -29.32
CA TYR A 245 -37.23 1.30 -29.81
C TYR A 245 -36.16 2.34 -29.61
N LEU A 246 -35.35 2.17 -28.58
CA LEU A 246 -34.40 3.17 -28.12
C LEU A 246 -32.97 2.71 -28.40
N THR A 247 -32.06 3.67 -28.54
CA THR A 247 -30.62 3.44 -28.60
C THR A 247 -29.88 4.48 -27.78
N ILE A 248 -28.78 4.10 -27.14
CA ILE A 248 -27.86 5.02 -26.48
C ILE A 248 -26.44 4.56 -26.70
N LYS A 249 -25.53 5.52 -26.89
CA LYS A 249 -24.10 5.27 -27.10
C LYS A 249 -23.26 6.14 -26.19
N GLY A 250 -22.18 5.60 -25.64
CA GLY A 250 -21.22 6.36 -24.85
C GLY A 250 -20.04 5.53 -24.33
N PRO A 251 -18.98 6.16 -23.83
CA PRO A 251 -17.77 5.45 -23.37
C PRO A 251 -17.85 4.97 -21.91
N ASP A 252 -19.00 5.13 -21.26
CA ASP A 252 -19.15 5.07 -19.80
C ASP A 252 -20.42 4.29 -19.42
N SER A 253 -20.21 3.10 -18.84
CA SER A 253 -21.29 2.20 -18.42
C SER A 253 -22.25 2.85 -17.42
N PHE A 254 -21.71 3.57 -16.43
CA PHE A 254 -22.50 4.17 -15.36
C PHE A 254 -23.29 5.39 -15.86
N LEU A 255 -22.69 6.22 -16.71
CA LEU A 255 -23.38 7.36 -17.33
C LEU A 255 -24.50 6.90 -18.27
N ILE A 256 -24.29 5.80 -19.00
CA ILE A 256 -25.34 5.17 -19.81
C ILE A 256 -26.49 4.68 -18.91
N ALA A 257 -26.19 3.93 -17.85
CA ALA A 257 -27.21 3.46 -16.91
C ALA A 257 -28.02 4.61 -16.27
N TYR A 258 -27.33 5.69 -15.88
CA TYR A 258 -27.96 6.92 -15.37
C TYR A 258 -28.89 7.57 -16.41
N SER A 259 -28.44 7.68 -17.66
CA SER A 259 -29.22 8.30 -18.74
C SER A 259 -30.46 7.47 -19.09
N ILE A 260 -30.34 6.13 -19.08
CA ILE A 260 -31.48 5.21 -19.26
C ILE A 260 -32.48 5.38 -18.11
N MET A 261 -32.02 5.46 -16.86
CA MET A 261 -32.89 5.69 -15.70
C MET A 261 -33.68 7.00 -15.83
N GLU A 262 -33.01 8.12 -16.14
CA GLU A 262 -33.69 9.42 -16.29
C GLU A 262 -34.75 9.37 -17.40
N HIS A 263 -34.40 8.78 -18.54
CA HIS A 263 -35.34 8.59 -19.65
C HIS A 263 -36.53 7.71 -19.24
N PHE A 264 -36.29 6.63 -18.50
CA PHE A 264 -37.34 5.70 -18.07
C PHE A 264 -38.28 6.33 -17.05
N ASN A 265 -37.75 7.06 -16.07
CA ASN A 265 -38.53 7.80 -15.10
C ASN A 265 -39.44 8.83 -15.78
N LYS A 266 -38.91 9.58 -16.76
CA LYS A 266 -39.65 10.56 -17.54
C LYS A 266 -40.80 9.93 -18.33
N HIS A 267 -40.58 8.77 -18.94
CA HIS A 267 -41.54 8.11 -19.82
C HIS A 267 -42.31 6.94 -19.17
N LYS A 268 -42.15 6.73 -17.86
CA LYS A 268 -42.78 5.64 -17.08
C LYS A 268 -42.51 4.25 -17.70
N LEU A 269 -41.29 4.06 -18.20
CA LEU A 269 -40.77 2.77 -18.66
C LEU A 269 -40.14 2.01 -17.49
N SER A 270 -40.03 0.69 -17.62
CA SER A 270 -39.51 -0.16 -16.56
C SER A 270 -38.96 -1.45 -17.13
N LEU A 271 -37.78 -1.85 -16.66
CA LEU A 271 -37.29 -3.22 -16.73
C LEU A 271 -37.61 -3.94 -15.41
N THR A 272 -37.73 -5.26 -15.44
CA THR A 272 -37.81 -6.08 -14.22
C THR A 272 -36.50 -5.95 -13.42
N PRO A 273 -36.50 -6.22 -12.10
CA PRO A 273 -35.27 -6.19 -11.30
C PRO A 273 -34.14 -7.06 -11.87
N LYS A 274 -34.47 -8.24 -12.42
CA LYS A 274 -33.49 -9.13 -13.06
C LYS A 274 -32.88 -8.50 -14.31
N GLU A 275 -33.70 -7.90 -15.16
CA GLU A 275 -33.25 -7.20 -16.36
C GLU A 275 -32.39 -5.97 -16.02
N GLN A 276 -32.68 -5.24 -14.94
CA GLN A 276 -31.86 -4.11 -14.49
C GLN A 276 -30.45 -4.55 -14.07
N LEU A 277 -30.35 -5.63 -13.28
CA LEU A 277 -29.07 -6.23 -12.88
C LEU A 277 -28.29 -6.78 -14.10
N LEU A 278 -28.98 -7.47 -15.00
CA LEU A 278 -28.38 -8.00 -16.23
C LEU A 278 -27.93 -6.89 -17.19
N LEU A 279 -28.67 -5.78 -17.29
CA LEU A 279 -28.24 -4.63 -18.07
C LEU A 279 -26.93 -4.06 -17.51
N GLY A 280 -26.84 -3.92 -16.18
CA GLY A 280 -25.60 -3.52 -15.51
C GLY A 280 -24.43 -4.45 -15.82
N PHE A 281 -24.64 -5.77 -15.72
CA PHE A 281 -23.63 -6.77 -16.09
C PHE A 281 -23.16 -6.61 -17.54
N GLU A 282 -24.09 -6.48 -18.49
CA GLU A 282 -23.78 -6.36 -19.92
C GLU A 282 -23.07 -5.04 -20.27
N LEU A 283 -23.42 -3.94 -19.59
CA LEU A 283 -22.70 -2.68 -19.67
C LEU A 283 -21.25 -2.82 -19.21
N SER A 284 -21.03 -3.52 -18.08
CA SER A 284 -19.67 -3.84 -17.61
C SER A 284 -18.92 -4.69 -18.63
N ARG A 285 -19.55 -5.74 -19.19
CA ARG A 285 -18.93 -6.60 -20.21
C ARG A 285 -18.42 -5.78 -21.40
N ALA A 286 -19.28 -4.99 -22.01
CA ALA A 286 -18.90 -4.18 -23.17
C ALA A 286 -17.83 -3.14 -22.82
N GLU A 287 -17.90 -2.53 -21.63
CA GLU A 287 -16.85 -1.61 -21.17
C GLU A 287 -15.51 -2.32 -21.01
N MET A 288 -15.49 -3.55 -20.48
CA MET A 288 -14.24 -4.30 -20.26
C MET A 288 -13.64 -4.83 -21.57
N GLU A 289 -14.47 -5.16 -22.56
CA GLU A 289 -14.02 -5.44 -23.93
C GLU A 289 -13.29 -4.23 -24.52
N LEU A 290 -13.84 -3.02 -24.35
CA LEU A 290 -13.22 -1.79 -24.85
C LEU A 290 -11.94 -1.39 -24.10
N ARG A 291 -11.96 -1.48 -22.76
CA ARG A 291 -10.88 -0.92 -21.91
C ARG A 291 -9.75 -1.90 -21.61
N SER A 292 -10.09 -3.18 -21.47
CA SER A 292 -9.16 -4.21 -20.99
C SER A 292 -8.82 -5.27 -22.05
N ASP A 293 -9.43 -5.19 -23.24
CA ASP A 293 -9.35 -6.21 -24.30
C ASP A 293 -9.68 -7.62 -23.76
N VAL A 294 -10.63 -7.69 -22.82
CA VAL A 294 -11.10 -8.94 -22.21
C VAL A 294 -12.47 -9.27 -22.80
N LYS A 295 -12.52 -10.28 -23.66
CA LYS A 295 -13.78 -10.82 -24.17
C LYS A 295 -14.43 -11.72 -23.14
N PHE A 296 -15.73 -11.54 -22.91
CA PHE A 296 -16.49 -12.35 -21.98
C PHE A 296 -17.84 -12.74 -22.59
N SER A 297 -18.39 -13.89 -22.20
CA SER A 297 -19.68 -14.34 -22.74
C SER A 297 -20.82 -13.47 -22.22
N SER A 298 -21.75 -13.12 -23.12
CA SER A 298 -23.00 -12.46 -22.73
C SER A 298 -23.89 -13.42 -21.94
N LEU A 299 -24.60 -12.89 -20.95
CA LEU A 299 -25.63 -13.59 -20.17
C LEU A 299 -27.03 -13.33 -20.70
N VAL A 300 -27.14 -12.61 -21.81
CA VAL A 300 -28.42 -12.22 -22.37
C VAL A 300 -28.58 -12.69 -23.80
N ASN A 301 -29.81 -13.06 -24.14
CA ASN A 301 -30.25 -13.27 -25.52
C ASN A 301 -31.24 -12.15 -25.83
N SER A 302 -30.81 -11.19 -26.64
CA SER A 302 -31.63 -10.03 -26.96
C SER A 302 -32.86 -10.43 -27.76
N THR A 303 -34.01 -9.83 -27.42
CA THR A 303 -35.22 -9.89 -28.25
C THR A 303 -35.43 -8.61 -29.06
N CYS A 304 -34.38 -7.80 -29.25
CA CYS A 304 -34.44 -6.60 -30.07
C CYS A 304 -34.59 -6.97 -31.55
N GLU A 305 -35.65 -6.49 -32.21
CA GLU A 305 -35.94 -6.82 -33.61
C GLU A 305 -35.89 -5.59 -34.54
N GLN A 306 -36.06 -4.38 -33.99
CA GLN A 306 -36.14 -3.17 -34.81
C GLN A 306 -34.77 -2.55 -35.11
N THR A 307 -34.62 -2.02 -36.33
CA THR A 307 -33.42 -1.34 -36.80
C THR A 307 -33.47 0.17 -36.65
N VAL A 308 -34.67 0.77 -36.69
CA VAL A 308 -34.87 2.22 -36.51
C VAL A 308 -35.16 2.50 -35.04
N ARG A 309 -34.33 3.37 -34.42
CA ARG A 309 -34.33 3.62 -32.98
C ARG A 309 -34.27 5.12 -32.67
N GLU A 310 -34.97 5.54 -31.64
CA GLU A 310 -34.85 6.87 -31.04
C GLU A 310 -33.61 6.93 -30.15
N GLU A 311 -32.79 7.97 -30.30
CA GLU A 311 -31.57 8.14 -29.51
C GLU A 311 -31.87 8.77 -28.14
N ILE A 312 -31.48 8.08 -27.06
CA ILE A 312 -31.41 8.67 -25.72
C ILE A 312 -30.09 9.44 -25.65
N LEU A 313 -30.17 10.73 -25.34
CA LEU A 313 -29.00 11.56 -25.13
C LEU A 313 -28.32 11.20 -23.80
N LEU A 314 -26.98 11.17 -23.80
CA LEU A 314 -26.21 11.04 -22.56
C LEU A 314 -26.46 12.26 -21.68
N ALA A 315 -26.65 12.04 -20.38
CA ALA A 315 -26.65 13.09 -19.40
C ALA A 315 -25.29 13.83 -19.38
N PRO A 316 -25.25 15.14 -19.06
CA PRO A 316 -23.99 15.89 -18.96
C PRO A 316 -23.12 15.48 -17.75
N GLY A 317 -23.69 14.69 -16.83
CA GLY A 317 -23.03 14.15 -15.65
C GLY A 317 -23.96 13.21 -14.88
N THR A 318 -23.47 12.64 -13.79
CA THR A 318 -24.23 11.72 -12.94
C THR A 318 -24.24 12.18 -11.50
N ILE A 319 -25.35 11.95 -10.80
CA ILE A 319 -25.43 12.10 -9.34
C ILE A 319 -26.03 10.81 -8.78
N LEU A 320 -25.21 9.96 -8.16
CA LEU A 320 -25.71 8.84 -7.38
C LEU A 320 -26.04 9.33 -5.97
N LYS A 321 -27.31 9.31 -5.61
CA LYS A 321 -27.75 9.50 -4.23
C LYS A 321 -27.56 8.18 -3.50
N ALA A 322 -26.95 8.18 -2.32
CA ALA A 322 -26.80 6.95 -1.55
C ALA A 322 -28.17 6.37 -1.18
N ASP A 323 -28.35 5.06 -1.40
CA ASP A 323 -29.44 4.26 -0.84
C ASP A 323 -29.35 4.32 0.70
N LYS A 324 -30.44 4.71 1.35
CA LYS A 324 -30.45 4.95 2.80
C LYS A 324 -30.67 3.68 3.62
N LEU A 325 -31.08 2.59 2.98
CA LEU A 325 -31.41 1.33 3.63
C LEU A 325 -30.31 0.30 3.45
N PHE A 326 -29.75 0.20 2.26
CA PHE A 326 -28.83 -0.86 1.87
C PHE A 326 -27.58 -0.36 1.16
N TYR A 327 -26.50 -1.11 1.26
CA TYR A 327 -25.33 -0.95 0.40
C TYR A 327 -24.70 -2.31 0.12
N TYR A 328 -24.00 -2.42 -1.01
CA TYR A 328 -23.36 -3.66 -1.43
C TYR A 328 -21.85 -3.50 -1.45
N LYS A 329 -21.14 -4.48 -0.88
CA LYS A 329 -19.69 -4.63 -1.08
C LYS A 329 -19.44 -5.80 -2.03
N ILE A 330 -18.75 -5.54 -3.12
CA ILE A 330 -18.55 -6.49 -4.21
C ILE A 330 -17.06 -6.73 -4.40
N GLY A 331 -16.66 -7.98 -4.56
CA GLY A 331 -15.25 -8.35 -4.70
C GLY A 331 -15.05 -9.80 -5.15
N ILE A 332 -13.81 -10.25 -5.07
CA ILE A 332 -13.43 -11.65 -5.29
C ILE A 332 -12.81 -12.17 -3.98
N LYS A 333 -13.29 -13.30 -3.48
CA LYS A 333 -12.79 -13.98 -2.29
C LYS A 333 -12.80 -15.48 -2.50
N ASP A 334 -11.76 -16.18 -2.07
CA ASP A 334 -11.66 -17.64 -2.14
C ASP A 334 -12.00 -18.20 -3.53
N ASP A 335 -11.49 -17.54 -4.59
CA ASP A 335 -11.73 -17.91 -6.00
C ASP A 335 -13.23 -17.90 -6.40
N LYS A 336 -14.01 -17.01 -5.76
CA LYS A 336 -15.44 -16.80 -6.01
C LYS A 336 -15.77 -15.32 -6.07
N ILE A 337 -16.80 -14.98 -6.83
CA ILE A 337 -17.46 -13.67 -6.77
C ILE A 337 -18.10 -13.55 -5.39
N SER A 338 -17.86 -12.44 -4.71
CA SER A 338 -18.40 -12.15 -3.38
C SER A 338 -19.27 -10.90 -3.46
N VAL A 339 -20.55 -11.01 -3.11
CA VAL A 339 -21.47 -9.87 -2.97
C VAL A 339 -22.03 -9.85 -1.56
N GLN A 340 -21.56 -8.91 -0.74
CA GLN A 340 -22.07 -8.67 0.61
C GLN A 340 -23.23 -7.67 0.54
N SER A 341 -24.42 -8.10 0.95
CA SER A 341 -25.58 -7.22 1.14
C SER A 341 -25.57 -6.71 2.58
N MET A 342 -25.35 -5.41 2.74
CA MET A 342 -25.29 -4.74 4.02
C MET A 342 -26.52 -3.85 4.20
N ALA A 343 -26.91 -3.63 5.45
CA ALA A 343 -27.97 -2.72 5.82
C ALA A 343 -27.45 -1.62 6.76
N HIS A 344 -28.03 -0.42 6.65
CA HIS A 344 -27.75 0.69 7.55
C HIS A 344 -28.35 0.49 8.95
N ASP A 345 -29.48 -0.21 9.03
CA ASP A 345 -30.07 -0.68 10.28
C ASP A 345 -29.44 -2.00 10.71
N THR A 346 -28.85 -2.04 11.92
CA THR A 346 -28.21 -3.24 12.47
C THR A 346 -29.17 -4.32 12.94
N CYS A 347 -30.48 -4.05 12.94
CA CYS A 347 -31.50 -5.08 13.17
C CYS A 347 -31.87 -5.83 11.88
N THR A 348 -31.50 -5.30 10.72
CA THR A 348 -31.81 -5.89 9.43
C THR A 348 -30.75 -6.95 9.09
N SER A 349 -31.20 -8.19 8.87
CA SER A 349 -30.28 -9.29 8.49
C SER A 349 -29.36 -8.92 7.33
N VAL A 350 -28.14 -9.43 7.31
CA VAL A 350 -27.15 -9.25 6.23
C VAL A 350 -26.62 -10.59 5.76
N PHE A 351 -25.99 -10.65 4.58
CA PHE A 351 -25.40 -11.88 4.06
C PHE A 351 -24.26 -11.59 3.06
N GLU A 352 -23.40 -12.58 2.86
CA GLU A 352 -22.39 -12.61 1.81
C GLU A 352 -22.69 -13.73 0.83
N LEU A 353 -23.06 -13.39 -0.41
CA LEU A 353 -23.25 -14.36 -1.48
C LEU A 353 -21.90 -14.71 -2.08
N ARG A 354 -21.62 -16.01 -2.23
CA ARG A 354 -20.42 -16.50 -2.91
C ARG A 354 -20.77 -17.48 -4.02
N ALA A 355 -20.22 -17.28 -5.21
CA ALA A 355 -20.42 -18.17 -6.34
C ALA A 355 -19.24 -18.11 -7.32
N LYS A 356 -19.01 -19.17 -8.09
CA LYS A 356 -18.06 -19.15 -9.21
C LYS A 356 -18.61 -18.44 -10.45
N HIS A 357 -19.93 -18.44 -10.58
CA HIS A 357 -20.69 -17.88 -11.70
C HIS A 357 -21.58 -16.75 -11.22
N ILE A 358 -21.84 -15.76 -12.07
CA ILE A 358 -22.56 -14.56 -11.68
C ILE A 358 -24.08 -14.74 -11.75
N ALA A 359 -24.59 -15.61 -12.62
CA ALA A 359 -26.03 -15.83 -12.75
C ALA A 359 -26.73 -16.26 -11.42
N PRO A 360 -26.18 -17.22 -10.63
CA PRO A 360 -26.76 -17.55 -9.32
C PRO A 360 -26.80 -16.36 -8.34
N ILE A 361 -25.79 -15.49 -8.38
CA ILE A 361 -25.75 -14.26 -7.56
C ILE A 361 -26.86 -13.32 -8.00
N ILE A 362 -27.02 -13.07 -9.30
CA ILE A 362 -28.10 -12.22 -9.83
C ILE A 362 -29.46 -12.77 -9.41
N ASP A 363 -29.71 -14.07 -9.58
CA ASP A 363 -30.99 -14.68 -9.21
C ASP A 363 -31.30 -14.53 -7.72
N LYS A 364 -30.28 -14.69 -6.87
CA LYS A 364 -30.41 -14.47 -5.42
C LYS A 364 -30.65 -13.00 -5.07
N LEU A 365 -29.95 -12.06 -5.71
CA LEU A 365 -30.16 -10.62 -5.52
C LEU A 365 -31.58 -10.20 -5.93
N VAL A 366 -32.11 -10.74 -7.03
CA VAL A 366 -33.48 -10.50 -7.49
C VAL A 366 -34.50 -11.02 -6.46
N LYS A 367 -34.26 -12.20 -5.89
CA LYS A 367 -35.14 -12.79 -4.88
C LYS A 367 -35.18 -11.96 -3.58
N GLU A 368 -34.04 -11.45 -3.15
CA GLU A 368 -33.92 -10.67 -1.92
C GLU A 368 -34.37 -9.21 -2.10
N ASN A 369 -34.19 -8.64 -3.30
CA ASN A 369 -34.57 -7.29 -3.71
C ASN A 369 -34.33 -6.21 -2.63
N ARG A 370 -33.13 -6.19 -2.04
CA ARG A 370 -32.77 -5.24 -0.98
C ARG A 370 -32.26 -3.93 -1.57
N PHE A 371 -33.20 -3.08 -1.96
CA PHE A 371 -32.97 -1.73 -2.47
C PHE A 371 -34.03 -0.80 -1.90
N GLU A 372 -33.68 0.45 -1.58
CA GLU A 372 -34.66 1.48 -1.28
C GLU A 372 -35.54 1.71 -2.52
N GLU A 373 -36.85 1.79 -2.33
CA GLU A 373 -37.80 2.07 -3.41
C GLU A 373 -37.99 3.60 -3.55
N TYR A 374 -37.25 4.21 -4.47
CA TYR A 374 -37.22 5.66 -4.76
C TYR A 374 -36.77 5.92 -6.22
N GLU A 375 -36.54 7.18 -6.61
CA GLU A 375 -36.32 7.53 -8.02
C GLU A 375 -35.04 6.94 -8.65
N GLN A 376 -34.05 6.49 -7.86
CA GLN A 376 -32.81 5.89 -8.37
C GLN A 376 -32.67 4.39 -8.10
N THR A 377 -33.73 3.69 -7.71
CA THR A 377 -33.67 2.24 -7.49
C THR A 377 -33.16 1.48 -8.71
N PHE A 378 -33.56 1.90 -9.92
CA PHE A 378 -33.02 1.35 -11.17
C PHE A 378 -31.50 1.46 -11.25
N LEU A 379 -30.97 2.65 -10.96
CA LEU A 379 -29.55 2.93 -11.07
C LEU A 379 -28.75 2.12 -10.06
N HIS A 380 -29.25 1.95 -8.82
CA HIS A 380 -28.59 1.07 -7.85
C HIS A 380 -28.57 -0.39 -8.28
N ARG A 381 -29.65 -0.92 -8.86
CA ARG A 381 -29.66 -2.29 -9.40
C ARG A 381 -28.68 -2.42 -10.57
N ALA A 382 -28.66 -1.45 -11.48
CA ALA A 382 -27.71 -1.44 -12.60
C ALA A 382 -26.25 -1.34 -12.11
N ASP A 383 -25.96 -0.49 -11.12
CA ASP A 383 -24.63 -0.32 -10.53
C ASP A 383 -24.14 -1.60 -9.84
N VAL A 384 -24.98 -2.25 -9.04
CA VAL A 384 -24.67 -3.57 -8.47
C VAL A 384 -24.40 -4.60 -9.56
N GLY A 385 -25.16 -4.56 -10.67
CA GLY A 385 -24.93 -5.39 -11.85
C GLY A 385 -23.58 -5.11 -12.53
N ILE A 386 -23.22 -3.82 -12.69
CA ILE A 386 -21.94 -3.38 -13.26
C ILE A 386 -20.78 -3.90 -12.40
N GLU A 387 -20.80 -3.61 -11.11
CA GLU A 387 -19.72 -3.98 -10.18
C GLU A 387 -19.59 -5.51 -10.03
N ALA A 388 -20.71 -6.24 -9.93
CA ALA A 388 -20.69 -7.69 -9.88
C ALA A 388 -20.24 -8.32 -11.20
N GLY A 389 -20.59 -7.71 -12.33
CA GLY A 389 -20.08 -8.09 -13.65
C GLY A 389 -18.57 -7.90 -13.78
N ARG A 390 -18.02 -6.77 -13.32
CA ARG A 390 -16.57 -6.55 -13.29
C ARG A 390 -15.85 -7.60 -12.44
N ALA A 391 -16.40 -7.92 -11.26
CA ALA A 391 -15.87 -8.97 -10.40
C ALA A 391 -15.88 -10.35 -11.09
N ALA A 392 -16.97 -10.68 -11.79
CA ALA A 392 -17.11 -11.94 -12.53
C ALA A 392 -16.10 -12.06 -13.67
N ILE A 393 -15.98 -11.01 -14.49
CA ILE A 393 -15.04 -10.96 -15.62
C ILE A 393 -13.60 -11.05 -15.10
N ALA A 394 -13.29 -10.34 -14.01
CA ALA A 394 -11.97 -10.42 -13.39
C ALA A 394 -11.65 -11.82 -12.88
N LEU A 395 -12.57 -12.47 -12.16
CA LEU A 395 -12.37 -13.84 -11.68
C LEU A 395 -12.08 -14.79 -12.85
N ALA A 396 -12.93 -14.78 -13.87
CA ALA A 396 -12.78 -15.67 -15.03
C ALA A 396 -11.50 -15.40 -15.86
N SER A 397 -11.00 -14.17 -15.82
CA SER A 397 -9.78 -13.77 -16.54
C SER A 397 -8.50 -13.91 -15.69
N GLY A 398 -8.63 -14.34 -14.42
CA GLY A 398 -7.51 -14.40 -13.47
C GLY A 398 -6.97 -13.01 -13.07
N TYR A 399 -7.82 -11.98 -13.13
CA TYR A 399 -7.50 -10.61 -12.76
C TYR A 399 -8.02 -10.31 -11.35
N SER A 400 -7.48 -9.27 -10.72
CA SER A 400 -8.03 -8.69 -9.50
C SER A 400 -9.07 -7.63 -9.83
N TYR A 401 -9.99 -7.42 -8.92
CA TYR A 401 -11.05 -6.44 -9.02
C TYR A 401 -11.20 -5.68 -7.71
N PHE A 402 -11.50 -4.39 -7.83
CA PHE A 402 -11.79 -3.51 -6.72
C PHE A 402 -13.00 -2.67 -7.07
N GLN A 403 -14.01 -2.70 -6.20
CA GLN A 403 -15.20 -1.90 -6.35
C GLN A 403 -14.85 -0.41 -6.49
N ASP A 404 -15.64 0.30 -7.28
CA ASP A 404 -15.51 1.71 -7.68
C ASP A 404 -14.35 2.00 -8.65
N PHE A 405 -13.48 1.01 -8.91
CA PHE A 405 -12.46 1.13 -9.94
C PHE A 405 -12.95 0.54 -11.25
N ARG A 406 -12.91 1.36 -12.30
CA ARG A 406 -13.38 0.96 -13.63
C ARG A 406 -12.49 -0.05 -14.35
N ASN A 407 -11.22 -0.17 -13.97
CA ASN A 407 -10.28 -1.05 -14.64
C ASN A 407 -10.18 -2.39 -13.91
N LEU A 408 -10.03 -3.48 -14.66
CA LEU A 408 -9.59 -4.75 -14.08
C LEU A 408 -8.07 -4.75 -13.93
N PHE A 409 -7.58 -5.45 -12.91
CA PHE A 409 -6.18 -5.39 -12.52
C PHE A 409 -5.52 -6.74 -12.84
N LYS A 410 -4.80 -6.82 -13.96
CA LYS A 410 -4.05 -8.03 -14.29
C LYS A 410 -3.07 -8.37 -13.17
N LEU A 411 -3.13 -9.62 -12.69
CA LEU A 411 -2.14 -10.13 -11.73
C LEU A 411 -0.80 -10.33 -12.44
N ASN A 412 0.02 -9.29 -12.51
CA ASN A 412 1.40 -9.42 -12.95
C ASN A 412 2.19 -10.21 -11.89
N LYS A 413 2.69 -11.39 -12.23
CA LYS A 413 3.54 -12.23 -11.35
C LYS A 413 4.95 -12.47 -11.91
N THR A 414 5.24 -11.93 -13.10
CA THR A 414 6.39 -12.35 -13.92
C THR A 414 7.26 -11.20 -14.37
N GLU A 415 6.68 -10.02 -14.61
CA GLU A 415 7.38 -8.87 -15.17
C GLU A 415 7.66 -7.86 -14.07
N PHE A 416 8.89 -7.35 -13.99
CA PHE A 416 9.24 -6.24 -13.13
C PHE A 416 9.31 -4.98 -14.00
N PRO A 417 8.23 -4.16 -14.05
CA PRO A 417 8.17 -3.06 -15.01
C PRO A 417 8.95 -1.84 -14.53
N LEU A 418 9.41 -1.02 -15.48
CA LEU A 418 9.69 0.39 -15.23
C LEU A 418 8.38 1.19 -15.35
N LEU A 419 8.05 1.94 -14.31
CA LEU A 419 6.92 2.85 -14.27
C LEU A 419 7.43 4.28 -14.26
N VAL A 420 7.02 5.08 -15.23
CA VAL A 420 7.38 6.50 -15.31
C VAL A 420 6.15 7.35 -14.99
N ALA A 421 6.28 8.27 -14.05
CA ALA A 421 5.22 9.20 -13.67
C ALA A 421 5.75 10.62 -13.60
N GLU A 422 5.07 11.55 -14.28
CA GLU A 422 5.45 12.96 -14.31
C GLU A 422 4.23 13.89 -14.11
N GLY A 423 4.50 15.08 -13.60
CA GLY A 423 3.49 16.09 -13.28
C GLY A 423 4.08 17.36 -12.67
N ASP A 424 3.22 18.36 -12.50
CA ASP A 424 3.52 19.69 -11.95
C ASP A 424 3.01 19.87 -10.51
N SER A 425 2.58 18.79 -9.85
CA SER A 425 2.22 18.77 -8.44
C SER A 425 2.56 17.42 -7.80
N PHE A 426 2.90 17.44 -6.52
CA PHE A 426 3.22 16.23 -5.76
C PHE A 426 2.12 15.17 -5.85
N LEU A 427 0.87 15.56 -5.55
CA LEU A 427 -0.26 14.64 -5.47
C LEU A 427 -0.53 13.94 -6.80
N ALA A 428 -0.53 14.68 -7.91
CA ALA A 428 -0.81 14.09 -9.22
C ALA A 428 0.26 13.07 -9.64
N VAL A 429 1.54 13.36 -9.38
CA VAL A 429 2.64 12.40 -9.62
C VAL A 429 2.47 11.18 -8.72
N HIS A 430 2.24 11.39 -7.43
CA HIS A 430 2.14 10.29 -6.48
C HIS A 430 0.94 9.37 -6.77
N GLN A 431 -0.20 9.93 -7.16
CA GLN A 431 -1.37 9.16 -7.60
C GLN A 431 -1.09 8.31 -8.81
N LYS A 432 -0.41 8.87 -9.83
CA LYS A 432 0.01 8.10 -11.00
C LYS A 432 0.93 6.95 -10.61
N ILE A 433 1.87 7.18 -9.70
CA ILE A 433 2.77 6.14 -9.20
C ILE A 433 1.98 5.03 -8.50
N ILE A 434 1.15 5.38 -7.51
CA ILE A 434 0.37 4.39 -6.76
C ILE A 434 -0.53 3.62 -7.72
N THR A 435 -1.27 4.31 -8.58
CA THR A 435 -2.16 3.67 -9.56
C THR A 435 -1.40 2.72 -10.49
N ALA A 436 -0.26 3.16 -11.04
CA ALA A 436 0.56 2.33 -11.93
C ALA A 436 1.16 1.13 -11.19
N LEU A 437 1.67 1.32 -9.97
CA LEU A 437 2.22 0.23 -9.14
C LEU A 437 1.13 -0.79 -8.78
N TYR A 438 -0.05 -0.30 -8.45
CA TYR A 438 -1.21 -1.11 -8.11
C TYR A 438 -1.70 -1.95 -9.29
N THR A 439 -1.71 -1.37 -10.49
CA THR A 439 -2.25 -1.99 -11.72
C THR A 439 -1.24 -2.84 -12.47
N LYS A 440 0.03 -2.43 -12.50
CA LYS A 440 1.08 -3.03 -13.34
C LYS A 440 2.22 -3.66 -12.54
N GLY A 441 2.38 -3.30 -11.27
CA GLY A 441 3.45 -3.81 -10.42
C GLY A 441 3.40 -5.32 -10.24
N ILE A 442 4.58 -5.93 -10.11
CA ILE A 442 4.70 -7.36 -9.88
C ILE A 442 4.14 -7.71 -8.50
N THR A 443 3.26 -8.70 -8.48
CA THR A 443 2.65 -9.26 -7.27
C THR A 443 3.57 -10.35 -6.76
N ALA A 444 4.05 -10.19 -5.54
CA ALA A 444 4.85 -11.20 -4.88
C ALA A 444 4.47 -11.29 -3.40
N PRO A 445 4.61 -12.47 -2.77
CA PRO A 445 4.63 -12.52 -1.32
C PRO A 445 5.77 -11.64 -0.84
N HIS A 446 5.48 -10.83 0.16
CA HIS A 446 6.50 -10.13 0.90
C HIS A 446 7.32 -11.17 1.68
N ALA A 447 8.64 -11.01 1.72
CA ALA A 447 9.50 -12.06 2.25
C ALA A 447 9.42 -12.22 3.78
N ASP A 448 9.12 -11.15 4.49
CA ASP A 448 8.42 -11.24 5.78
C ASP A 448 6.95 -11.57 5.50
N THR A 449 6.57 -12.84 5.68
CA THR A 449 5.24 -13.36 5.38
C THR A 449 4.13 -12.66 6.15
N HIS A 450 4.45 -12.06 7.31
CA HIS A 450 3.48 -11.31 8.11
C HIS A 450 3.05 -9.99 7.45
N LYS A 451 3.84 -9.48 6.49
CA LYS A 451 3.48 -8.30 5.69
C LYS A 451 2.62 -8.65 4.47
N GLY A 452 2.32 -9.94 4.26
CA GLY A 452 1.38 -10.42 3.25
C GLY A 452 1.90 -10.27 1.82
N ILE A 453 1.07 -9.76 0.92
CA ILE A 453 1.39 -9.58 -0.50
C ILE A 453 1.83 -8.14 -0.75
N MET A 454 2.83 -7.95 -1.61
CA MET A 454 3.28 -6.64 -2.07
C MET A 454 3.16 -6.50 -3.59
N ARG A 455 3.11 -5.24 -4.05
CA ARG A 455 3.29 -4.85 -5.44
C ARG A 455 4.60 -4.09 -5.58
N ASP A 456 5.50 -4.55 -6.45
CA ASP A 456 6.80 -3.91 -6.68
C ASP A 456 6.99 -3.47 -8.14
N ALA A 457 7.76 -2.41 -8.35
CA ALA A 457 8.24 -1.97 -9.67
C ALA A 457 9.53 -1.15 -9.55
N CYS A 458 10.24 -0.95 -10.67
CA CYS A 458 11.18 0.15 -10.80
C CYS A 458 10.39 1.41 -11.15
N ILE A 459 10.61 2.52 -10.45
CA ILE A 459 9.77 3.73 -10.61
C ILE A 459 10.66 4.95 -10.84
N LEU A 460 10.44 5.66 -11.94
CA LEU A 460 10.98 7.01 -12.15
C LEU A 460 9.85 8.04 -12.00
N ALA A 461 9.90 8.80 -10.91
CA ALA A 461 9.01 9.93 -10.68
C ALA A 461 9.68 11.24 -11.09
N ILE A 462 8.92 12.16 -11.67
CA ILE A 462 9.44 13.42 -12.20
C ILE A 462 8.55 14.57 -11.76
N TYR A 463 9.13 15.45 -10.95
CA TYR A 463 8.50 16.65 -10.44
C TYR A 463 8.99 17.84 -11.26
N ARG A 464 8.16 18.26 -12.21
CA ARG A 464 8.47 19.35 -13.12
C ARG A 464 8.49 20.67 -12.35
N LYS A 465 9.56 21.45 -12.49
CA LYS A 465 9.77 22.70 -11.73
C LYS A 465 9.59 22.45 -10.23
N SER A 466 10.47 21.63 -9.66
CA SER A 466 10.37 21.10 -8.30
C SER A 466 10.17 22.18 -7.22
N GLY A 467 10.67 23.40 -7.44
CA GLY A 467 10.41 24.55 -6.58
C GLY A 467 8.92 24.89 -6.43
N GLU A 468 8.11 24.72 -7.48
CA GLU A 468 6.66 24.93 -7.45
C GLU A 468 5.89 23.63 -7.21
N SER A 469 6.24 22.52 -7.88
CA SER A 469 5.47 21.28 -7.76
C SER A 469 5.54 20.63 -6.37
N LEU A 470 6.61 20.92 -5.62
CA LEU A 470 6.85 20.47 -4.24
C LEU A 470 6.77 21.62 -3.23
N LYS A 471 6.07 22.70 -3.58
CA LYS A 471 5.86 23.83 -2.69
C LYS A 471 4.93 23.48 -1.53
N HIS A 472 3.92 22.65 -1.76
CA HIS A 472 2.89 22.30 -0.79
C HIS A 472 2.87 20.80 -0.51
N PHE A 473 2.99 20.42 0.76
CA PHE A 473 2.82 19.04 1.21
C PHE A 473 1.35 18.80 1.57
N PRO A 474 0.58 18.00 0.80
CA PRO A 474 -0.87 17.93 0.96
C PRO A 474 -1.33 17.37 2.32
N GLU A 475 -2.35 17.98 2.93
CA GLU A 475 -2.83 17.63 4.29
C GLU A 475 -3.30 16.18 4.45
N ILE A 476 -3.65 15.48 3.36
CA ILE A 476 -3.97 14.04 3.41
C ILE A 476 -2.82 13.17 3.95
N TYR A 477 -1.58 13.69 3.95
CA TYR A 477 -0.39 13.02 4.50
C TYR A 477 -0.10 13.38 5.96
N ALA A 478 -0.90 14.24 6.61
CA ALA A 478 -0.73 14.53 8.03
C ALA A 478 -0.80 13.24 8.87
N SER A 479 0.05 13.15 9.89
CA SER A 479 0.20 11.97 10.74
C SER A 479 0.13 12.35 12.21
N GLY A 480 -0.68 11.62 12.98
CA GLY A 480 -0.86 11.87 14.41
C GLY A 480 -1.39 13.29 14.69
N THR A 481 -0.66 14.05 15.50
CA THR A 481 -0.97 15.45 15.83
C THR A 481 -0.17 16.46 15.00
N LEU A 482 0.74 15.99 14.14
CA LEU A 482 1.58 16.88 13.33
C LEU A 482 0.86 17.20 12.03
N ASN A 483 0.75 18.49 11.72
CA ASN A 483 0.39 18.92 10.38
C ASN A 483 1.58 18.70 9.43
N THR A 484 1.31 18.74 8.13
CA THR A 484 2.33 18.43 7.11
C THR A 484 3.50 19.41 7.11
N SER A 485 3.27 20.66 7.50
CA SER A 485 4.33 21.68 7.60
C SER A 485 5.31 21.36 8.73
N ALA A 486 4.81 20.93 9.90
CA ALA A 486 5.65 20.51 11.01
C ALA A 486 6.40 19.22 10.69
N MET A 487 5.74 18.24 10.04
CA MET A 487 6.39 17.01 9.58
C MET A 487 7.56 17.31 8.62
N ARG A 488 7.31 18.19 7.63
CA ARG A 488 8.30 18.61 6.65
C ARG A 488 9.52 19.27 7.30
N GLU A 489 9.30 20.22 8.21
CA GLU A 489 10.40 20.90 8.89
C GLU A 489 11.18 19.94 9.81
N GLN A 490 10.49 19.08 10.56
CA GLN A 490 11.14 18.09 11.41
C GLN A 490 12.02 17.14 10.59
N TYR A 491 11.51 16.61 9.48
CA TYR A 491 12.27 15.69 8.64
C TYR A 491 13.45 16.37 7.94
N LYS A 492 13.28 17.62 7.49
CA LYS A 492 14.38 18.44 6.97
C LYS A 492 15.52 18.57 7.99
N GLN A 493 15.20 18.84 9.26
CA GLN A 493 16.23 18.95 10.30
C GLN A 493 16.96 17.62 10.51
N GLN A 494 16.25 16.49 10.50
CA GLN A 494 16.87 15.16 10.60
C GLN A 494 17.82 14.87 9.43
N LEU A 495 17.45 15.26 8.20
CA LEU A 495 18.30 15.09 7.03
C LEU A 495 19.55 16.00 7.04
N LEU A 496 19.53 17.10 7.80
CA LEU A 496 20.67 18.01 7.94
C LEU A 496 21.57 17.70 9.13
N GLN A 497 21.10 16.87 10.07
CA GLN A 497 21.83 16.52 11.29
C GLN A 497 23.08 15.69 10.99
N LYS A 498 24.22 16.09 11.54
CA LYS A 498 25.51 15.41 11.33
C LYS A 498 25.68 14.19 12.24
N GLU A 499 25.31 14.35 13.51
CA GLU A 499 25.45 13.32 14.53
C GLU A 499 24.30 12.30 14.48
N THR A 500 24.56 11.08 14.94
CA THR A 500 23.53 10.06 15.10
C THR A 500 23.84 9.13 16.27
N ASP A 501 22.82 8.81 17.06
CA ASP A 501 22.87 7.77 18.09
C ASP A 501 22.38 6.40 17.57
N ALA A 502 21.96 6.34 16.30
CA ALA A 502 21.49 5.12 15.63
C ALA A 502 22.61 4.47 14.81
N GLU A 503 22.39 3.27 14.26
CA GLU A 503 23.35 2.61 13.35
C GLU A 503 23.67 3.49 12.13
N TYR A 504 22.68 4.25 11.63
CA TYR A 504 22.92 5.36 10.72
C TYR A 504 21.77 6.40 10.75
N SER A 505 22.07 7.61 10.27
CA SER A 505 21.07 8.58 9.81
C SER A 505 21.44 9.09 8.42
N TYR A 506 20.45 9.53 7.63
CA TYR A 506 20.73 10.07 6.29
C TYR A 506 21.57 11.36 6.35
N GLY A 507 21.36 12.19 7.38
CA GLY A 507 22.16 13.39 7.60
C GLY A 507 23.62 13.05 7.91
N ASN A 508 23.89 12.10 8.80
CA ASN A 508 25.25 11.65 9.10
C ASN A 508 25.94 11.09 7.84
N ARG A 509 25.27 10.18 7.11
CA ARG A 509 25.79 9.60 5.85
C ARG A 509 26.12 10.67 4.81
N THR A 510 25.38 11.77 4.79
CA THR A 510 25.58 12.87 3.83
C THR A 510 26.67 13.84 4.28
N ARG A 511 26.76 14.15 5.58
CA ARG A 511 27.50 15.31 6.09
C ARG A 511 28.82 14.97 6.81
N GLU A 512 28.99 13.74 7.28
CA GLU A 512 30.08 13.39 8.18
C GLU A 512 30.68 11.99 7.96
N HIS A 513 29.87 10.98 7.63
CA HIS A 513 30.29 9.56 7.54
C HIS A 513 31.57 9.33 6.73
N PHE A 514 31.69 9.98 5.57
CA PHE A 514 32.86 9.85 4.69
C PHE A 514 34.04 10.76 5.06
N GLY A 515 33.98 11.41 6.23
CA GLY A 515 34.98 12.32 6.78
C GLY A 515 34.87 13.77 6.28
N PHE A 516 33.80 14.11 5.55
CA PHE A 516 33.57 15.46 5.03
C PHE A 516 32.09 15.72 4.70
N ASP A 517 31.76 17.00 4.52
CA ASP A 517 30.43 17.48 4.19
C ASP A 517 30.17 17.43 2.68
N GLN A 518 29.43 16.41 2.21
CA GLN A 518 29.18 16.22 0.77
C GLN A 518 28.31 17.33 0.16
N LEU A 519 27.39 17.95 0.93
CA LEU A 519 26.57 19.06 0.43
C LEU A 519 27.44 20.28 0.16
N GLN A 520 28.32 20.63 1.10
CA GLN A 520 29.22 21.77 0.91
C GLN A 520 30.19 21.51 -0.24
N LYS A 521 30.74 20.29 -0.33
CA LYS A 521 31.63 19.91 -1.44
C LYS A 521 30.92 19.98 -2.80
N CYS A 522 29.64 19.63 -2.86
CA CYS A 522 28.82 19.78 -4.06
C CYS A 522 28.69 21.26 -4.48
N VAL A 523 28.39 22.15 -3.54
CA VAL A 523 28.34 23.60 -3.79
C VAL A 523 29.66 24.10 -4.32
N ASP A 524 30.78 23.75 -3.66
CA ASP A 524 32.10 24.23 -4.04
C ASP A 524 32.50 23.75 -5.44
N ALA A 525 32.20 22.48 -5.76
CA ALA A 525 32.49 21.90 -7.06
C ALA A 525 31.66 22.52 -8.19
N LEU A 526 30.35 22.72 -7.98
CA LEU A 526 29.47 23.35 -8.98
C LEU A 526 29.77 24.85 -9.16
N LYS A 527 30.24 25.55 -8.13
CA LYS A 527 30.76 26.93 -8.27
C LYS A 527 32.01 26.97 -9.14
N ALA A 528 32.92 26.02 -8.94
CA ALA A 528 34.18 25.95 -9.69
C ALA A 528 33.96 25.51 -11.14
N ASN A 529 33.05 24.56 -11.37
CA ASN A 529 32.71 24.06 -12.69
C ASN A 529 31.20 23.79 -12.80
N PRO A 530 30.40 24.77 -13.26
CA PRO A 530 28.95 24.62 -13.41
C PRO A 530 28.54 23.50 -14.37
N ASN A 531 29.42 23.13 -15.28
CA ASN A 531 29.20 22.04 -16.22
C ASN A 531 29.56 20.69 -15.61
N GLN A 532 29.95 20.54 -14.35
CA GLN A 532 30.25 19.23 -13.78
C GLN A 532 28.99 18.54 -13.25
N THR A 533 28.98 17.20 -13.31
CA THR A 533 28.00 16.36 -12.61
C THR A 533 28.57 15.96 -11.25
N ILE A 534 27.78 16.12 -10.19
CA ILE A 534 28.20 15.79 -8.83
C ILE A 534 27.31 14.69 -8.25
N ILE A 535 27.93 13.75 -7.54
CA ILE A 535 27.26 12.67 -6.81
C ILE A 535 27.41 12.90 -5.31
N ILE A 536 26.31 12.76 -4.58
CA ILE A 536 26.28 12.56 -3.13
C ILE A 536 25.93 11.09 -2.89
N GLN A 537 26.71 10.40 -2.07
CA GLN A 537 26.51 8.99 -1.76
C GLN A 537 26.27 8.81 -0.27
N ARG A 538 25.29 7.98 0.08
CA ARG A 538 24.97 7.62 1.47
C ARG A 538 25.26 6.16 1.78
N PHE A 539 25.23 5.30 0.76
CA PHE A 539 25.53 3.88 0.90
C PHE A 539 27.04 3.66 0.91
N ASP A 540 27.58 2.96 1.89
CA ASP A 540 29.00 2.62 1.96
C ASP A 540 29.22 1.19 1.47
N TYR A 541 29.80 1.04 0.27
CA TYR A 541 30.05 -0.27 -0.33
C TYR A 541 30.96 -1.19 0.53
N ASN A 542 31.75 -0.64 1.46
CA ASN A 542 32.61 -1.41 2.34
C ASN A 542 31.86 -1.96 3.56
N GLU A 543 31.06 -1.12 4.20
CA GLU A 543 30.39 -1.40 5.49
C GLU A 543 29.00 -1.99 5.31
N ASP A 544 28.21 -1.42 4.39
CA ASP A 544 26.85 -1.87 4.11
C ASP A 544 26.87 -3.21 3.36
N MET A 545 25.69 -3.81 3.17
CA MET A 545 25.51 -5.17 2.63
C MET A 545 26.41 -6.18 3.34
N SER A 546 26.41 -6.15 4.68
CA SER A 546 27.15 -7.10 5.53
C SER A 546 26.25 -7.71 6.60
N HIS A 547 26.80 -8.66 7.35
CA HIS A 547 26.12 -9.30 8.47
C HIS A 547 27.14 -9.72 9.53
N THR A 548 26.65 -9.84 10.75
CA THR A 548 27.36 -10.43 11.89
C THR A 548 26.68 -11.73 12.28
N GLU A 549 27.46 -12.67 12.80
CA GLU A 549 26.95 -13.92 13.37
C GLU A 549 27.24 -13.92 14.86
N SER A 550 26.21 -14.12 15.67
CA SER A 550 26.31 -14.19 17.13
C SER A 550 25.78 -15.53 17.65
N GLU A 551 26.52 -16.15 18.57
CA GLU A 551 26.08 -17.39 19.21
C GLU A 551 24.99 -17.09 20.23
N VAL A 552 23.84 -17.76 20.11
CA VAL A 552 22.80 -17.76 21.14
C VAL A 552 23.07 -18.96 22.04
N LYS A 553 23.28 -18.69 23.33
CA LYS A 553 23.62 -19.70 24.35
C LYS A 553 22.44 -19.99 25.28
N ASP A 554 22.29 -21.23 25.71
CA ASP A 554 21.35 -21.60 26.77
C ASP A 554 21.84 -21.14 28.16
N ALA A 555 21.06 -21.41 29.20
CA ALA A 555 21.41 -21.08 30.59
C ALA A 555 22.66 -21.81 31.09
N GLN A 556 23.09 -22.87 30.41
CA GLN A 556 24.28 -23.66 30.70
C GLN A 556 25.50 -23.23 29.86
N GLY A 557 25.32 -22.22 28.99
CA GLY A 557 26.38 -21.68 28.15
C GLY A 557 26.60 -22.43 26.83
N ASN A 558 25.76 -23.41 26.48
CA ASN A 558 25.87 -24.16 25.23
C ASN A 558 25.27 -23.36 24.08
N VAL A 559 25.95 -23.32 22.93
CA VAL A 559 25.42 -22.70 21.71
C VAL A 559 24.23 -23.52 21.23
N VAL A 560 23.03 -22.93 21.32
CA VAL A 560 21.79 -23.57 20.85
C VAL A 560 21.45 -23.17 19.41
N ARG A 561 21.89 -21.99 18.96
CA ARG A 561 21.76 -21.52 17.57
C ARG A 561 22.71 -20.37 17.27
N THR A 562 22.98 -20.13 16.00
CA THR A 562 23.65 -18.90 15.52
C THR A 562 22.59 -17.91 15.05
N ARG A 563 22.64 -16.68 15.55
CA ARG A 563 21.84 -15.55 15.09
C ARG A 563 22.64 -14.80 14.03
N VAL A 564 22.02 -14.58 12.87
CA VAL A 564 22.58 -13.73 11.82
C VAL A 564 21.90 -12.37 11.91
N GLU A 565 22.67 -11.31 12.14
CA GLU A 565 22.20 -9.93 12.17
C GLU A 565 22.72 -9.20 10.93
N TRP A 566 21.80 -8.64 10.15
CA TRP A 566 22.12 -7.94 8.90
C TRP A 566 22.27 -6.44 9.18
N THR A 567 23.15 -5.77 8.44
CA THR A 567 23.25 -4.30 8.51
C THR A 567 21.95 -3.60 8.15
N HIS A 568 21.67 -2.48 8.81
CA HIS A 568 20.61 -1.56 8.42
C HIS A 568 21.14 -0.63 7.32
N ASP A 569 21.04 -1.07 6.06
CA ASP A 569 21.56 -0.26 4.95
C ASP A 569 20.61 0.90 4.57
N PRO A 570 21.12 2.07 4.16
CA PRO A 570 20.30 3.22 3.79
C PRO A 570 19.42 2.95 2.56
N CYS A 571 18.14 3.31 2.63
CA CYS A 571 17.21 3.17 1.49
C CYS A 571 17.41 4.28 0.46
N LEU A 572 17.60 5.52 0.90
CA LEU A 572 18.06 6.64 0.07
C LEU A 572 19.58 6.54 -0.09
N THR A 573 20.05 6.36 -1.31
CA THR A 573 21.44 5.92 -1.54
C THR A 573 22.29 6.98 -2.22
N HIS A 574 21.75 7.66 -3.22
CA HIS A 574 22.49 8.64 -4.01
C HIS A 574 21.63 9.84 -4.36
N ASP A 575 22.29 10.98 -4.58
CA ASP A 575 21.77 12.14 -5.27
C ASP A 575 22.76 12.56 -6.35
N ILE A 576 22.26 12.92 -7.52
CA ILE A 576 23.08 13.40 -8.63
C ILE A 576 22.59 14.79 -9.02
N TYR A 577 23.50 15.76 -9.02
CA TYR A 577 23.22 17.16 -9.31
C TYR A 577 23.92 17.59 -10.60
N PHE A 578 23.20 18.35 -11.42
CA PHE A 578 23.73 18.98 -12.63
C PHE A 578 22.99 20.29 -12.92
N ILE A 579 23.67 21.21 -13.60
CA ILE A 579 23.09 22.49 -14.02
C ILE A 579 22.73 22.41 -15.49
N ALA A 580 21.48 22.74 -15.82
CA ALA A 580 21.01 22.86 -17.19
C ALA A 580 20.01 24.00 -17.29
N ASP A 581 20.10 24.80 -18.35
CA ASP A 581 19.24 25.96 -18.60
C ASP A 581 19.20 26.94 -17.41
N ASN A 582 20.37 27.15 -16.79
CA ASN A 582 20.57 28.00 -15.60
C ASN A 582 19.73 27.60 -14.38
N LYS A 583 19.42 26.30 -14.25
CA LYS A 583 18.69 25.72 -13.12
C LYS A 583 19.43 24.52 -12.56
N LEU A 584 19.32 24.32 -11.25
CA LEU A 584 19.81 23.12 -10.58
C LEU A 584 18.79 22.00 -10.73
N HIS A 585 19.15 20.92 -11.41
CA HIS A 585 18.34 19.70 -11.49
C HIS A 585 18.91 18.64 -10.55
N ALA A 586 18.03 17.79 -10.02
CA ALA A 586 18.41 16.76 -9.05
C ALA A 586 17.84 15.39 -9.46
N PHE A 587 18.66 14.35 -9.35
CA PHE A 587 18.26 12.96 -9.57
C PHE A 587 18.58 12.13 -8.33
N HIS A 588 17.55 11.81 -7.56
CA HIS A 588 17.65 11.05 -6.32
C HIS A 588 17.41 9.57 -6.57
N ILE A 589 18.10 8.72 -5.82
CA ILE A 589 18.03 7.26 -5.98
C ILE A 589 17.74 6.58 -4.65
N ALA A 590 16.59 5.92 -4.59
CA ALA A 590 16.25 4.95 -3.55
C ALA A 590 16.41 3.51 -4.08
N ARG A 591 17.20 2.69 -3.38
CA ARG A 591 17.33 1.25 -3.68
C ARG A 591 16.07 0.46 -3.32
N ALA A 592 15.28 0.99 -2.38
CA ALA A 592 14.00 0.46 -1.96
C ALA A 592 13.16 1.61 -1.40
N HIS A 593 11.88 1.67 -1.77
CA HIS A 593 11.03 2.79 -1.39
C HIS A 593 9.60 2.36 -1.13
N ASN A 594 9.12 2.54 0.10
CA ASN A 594 7.71 2.35 0.41
C ASN A 594 6.93 3.54 -0.14
N ILE A 595 6.18 3.29 -1.22
CA ILE A 595 5.50 4.35 -1.98
C ILE A 595 4.37 4.97 -1.18
N VAL A 596 3.61 4.20 -0.41
CA VAL A 596 2.41 4.75 0.24
C VAL A 596 2.74 5.60 1.48
N ASN A 597 3.77 5.20 2.24
CA ASN A 597 4.04 5.76 3.55
C ASN A 597 5.32 6.60 3.61
N ALA A 598 6.48 6.04 3.27
CA ALA A 598 7.76 6.73 3.45
C ALA A 598 8.06 7.74 2.33
N TYR A 599 7.54 7.48 1.13
CA TYR A 599 7.83 8.25 -0.07
C TYR A 599 7.53 9.75 0.04
N PRO A 600 6.36 10.19 0.55
CA PRO A 600 6.07 11.62 0.65
C PRO A 600 7.11 12.39 1.48
N GLU A 601 7.44 11.93 2.68
CA GLU A 601 8.42 12.59 3.55
C GLU A 601 9.81 12.66 2.90
N ASN A 602 10.23 11.57 2.23
CA ASN A 602 11.49 11.55 1.49
C ASN A 602 11.55 12.61 0.38
N ILE A 603 10.50 12.76 -0.43
CA ILE A 603 10.49 13.73 -1.53
C ILE A 603 10.62 15.17 -1.00
N PHE A 604 9.80 15.55 -0.02
CA PHE A 604 9.85 16.90 0.54
C PHE A 604 11.14 17.15 1.33
N GLY A 605 11.60 16.16 2.09
CA GLY A 605 12.84 16.24 2.84
C GLY A 605 14.05 16.48 1.94
N LEU A 606 14.22 15.68 0.88
CA LEU A 606 15.32 15.83 -0.07
C LEU A 606 15.32 17.22 -0.74
N ARG A 607 14.15 17.65 -1.23
CA ARG A 607 13.98 18.96 -1.85
C ARG A 607 14.36 20.10 -0.90
N ASP A 608 13.91 20.04 0.35
CA ASP A 608 14.11 21.13 1.31
C ASP A 608 15.48 21.15 1.98
N ALA A 609 16.00 19.97 2.31
CA ALA A 609 17.25 19.83 3.02
C ALA A 609 18.44 19.97 2.06
N TYR A 610 18.35 19.36 0.88
CA TYR A 610 19.51 19.21 -0.01
C TYR A 610 19.39 20.11 -1.24
N ASP A 611 18.32 19.97 -2.03
CA ASP A 611 18.21 20.70 -3.30
C ASP A 611 18.15 22.21 -3.08
N GLU A 612 17.30 22.66 -2.15
CA GLU A 612 17.17 24.07 -1.79
C GLU A 612 18.46 24.62 -1.15
N PHE A 613 19.17 23.81 -0.35
CA PHE A 613 20.46 24.22 0.22
C PHE A 613 21.48 24.52 -0.88
N ILE A 614 21.64 23.60 -1.83
CA ILE A 614 22.61 23.73 -2.93
C ILE A 614 22.17 24.88 -3.86
N ALA A 615 20.91 24.93 -4.28
CA ALA A 615 20.40 25.95 -5.18
C ALA A 615 20.57 27.37 -4.61
N LYS A 616 20.23 27.58 -3.34
CA LYS A 616 20.44 28.87 -2.65
C LYS A 616 21.91 29.25 -2.59
N ALA A 617 22.79 28.30 -2.26
CA ALA A 617 24.22 28.55 -2.16
C ALA A 617 24.87 28.89 -3.52
N LEU A 618 24.27 28.43 -4.62
CA LEU A 618 24.68 28.72 -6.01
C LEU A 618 23.98 29.95 -6.61
N GLY A 619 22.91 30.45 -5.99
CA GLY A 619 22.08 31.52 -6.56
C GLY A 619 21.28 31.08 -7.78
N LEU A 620 20.87 29.81 -7.84
CA LEU A 620 20.12 29.22 -8.95
C LEU A 620 18.67 28.92 -8.56
N GLU A 621 17.79 28.89 -9.57
CA GLU A 621 16.45 28.33 -9.41
C GLU A 621 16.50 26.79 -9.40
N LEU A 622 15.52 26.19 -8.73
CA LEU A 622 15.28 24.75 -8.82
C LEU A 622 14.66 24.38 -10.17
N GLY A 623 15.29 23.42 -10.84
CA GLY A 623 14.79 22.77 -12.05
C GLY A 623 13.87 21.60 -11.73
N ASP A 624 13.97 20.54 -12.53
CA ASP A 624 13.21 19.31 -12.32
C ASP A 624 13.90 18.44 -11.25
N MET A 625 13.07 17.76 -10.44
CA MET A 625 13.53 16.74 -9.50
C MET A 625 13.06 15.38 -9.99
N PHE A 626 14.01 14.47 -10.16
CA PHE A 626 13.80 13.08 -10.55
C PHE A 626 14.00 12.19 -9.31
N MET A 627 13.08 11.25 -9.08
CA MET A 627 13.22 10.25 -8.03
C MET A 627 13.14 8.85 -8.64
N LEU A 628 14.28 8.16 -8.67
CA LEU A 628 14.36 6.75 -9.03
C LEU A 628 14.21 5.88 -7.79
N SER A 629 13.10 5.16 -7.70
CA SER A 629 12.93 4.06 -6.76
C SER A 629 13.18 2.75 -7.50
N SER A 630 14.41 2.24 -7.48
CA SER A 630 14.76 0.98 -8.18
C SER A 630 13.88 -0.18 -7.73
N ARG A 631 13.45 -0.16 -6.46
CA ARG A 631 12.36 -0.98 -5.94
C ARG A 631 11.33 -0.14 -5.19
N GLY A 632 10.39 0.46 -5.91
CA GLY A 632 9.16 1.01 -5.34
C GLY A 632 8.20 -0.12 -4.96
N ASN A 633 7.72 -0.14 -3.71
CA ASN A 633 6.81 -1.17 -3.19
C ASN A 633 5.59 -0.58 -2.49
N MET A 634 4.52 -1.38 -2.48
CA MET A 634 3.29 -1.15 -1.73
C MET A 634 2.81 -2.47 -1.13
N LEU A 635 2.56 -2.48 0.19
CA LEU A 635 2.08 -3.64 0.93
C LEU A 635 0.55 -3.70 0.91
N LEU A 636 -0.02 -4.70 0.22
CA LEU A 636 -1.47 -4.77 0.05
C LEU A 636 -2.20 -5.03 1.37
N LEU A 637 -1.61 -5.81 2.28
CA LEU A 637 -2.26 -6.12 3.56
C LEU A 637 -2.44 -4.88 4.45
N THR A 638 -1.45 -3.99 4.47
CA THR A 638 -1.40 -2.88 5.45
C THR A 638 -1.64 -1.51 4.84
N GLU A 639 -1.48 -1.35 3.52
CA GLU A 639 -1.43 -0.04 2.86
C GLU A 639 -2.50 0.14 1.79
N GLU A 640 -3.17 -0.93 1.37
CA GLU A 640 -4.13 -0.88 0.27
C GLU A 640 -5.25 0.15 0.49
N GLN A 641 -5.78 0.25 1.71
CA GLN A 641 -6.82 1.24 2.02
C GLN A 641 -6.32 2.68 1.89
N LYS A 642 -5.10 2.96 2.37
CA LYS A 642 -4.48 4.28 2.21
C LYS A 642 -4.16 4.56 0.75
N ALA A 643 -3.65 3.57 0.01
CA ALA A 643 -3.40 3.68 -1.42
C ALA A 643 -4.69 4.03 -2.18
N LYS A 644 -5.80 3.33 -1.93
CA LYS A 644 -7.11 3.61 -2.53
C LYS A 644 -7.59 5.03 -2.23
N LYS A 645 -7.50 5.46 -0.96
CA LYS A 645 -7.84 6.83 -0.56
C LYS A 645 -7.00 7.86 -1.32
N LEU A 646 -5.69 7.63 -1.45
CA LEU A 646 -4.80 8.52 -2.19
C LEU A 646 -5.14 8.58 -3.68
N ILE A 647 -5.48 7.44 -4.31
CA ILE A 647 -5.90 7.40 -5.71
C ILE A 647 -7.20 8.19 -5.93
N ALA A 648 -8.14 8.10 -4.99
CA ALA A 648 -9.43 8.78 -5.06
C ALA A 648 -9.37 10.29 -4.76
N GLU A 649 -8.27 10.78 -4.18
CA GLU A 649 -8.14 12.18 -3.81
C GLU A 649 -8.19 13.09 -5.05
N PRO A 650 -8.90 14.22 -5.05
CA PRO A 650 -8.87 15.13 -6.19
C PRO A 650 -7.48 15.77 -6.35
N ALA A 651 -6.86 15.58 -7.52
CA ALA A 651 -5.64 16.29 -7.89
C ALA A 651 -5.89 17.37 -8.94
N LYS A 652 -5.06 18.41 -8.91
CA LYS A 652 -5.02 19.44 -9.94
C LYS A 652 -4.81 18.76 -11.32
N PRO A 653 -5.61 19.12 -12.35
CA PRO A 653 -5.32 18.70 -13.71
C PRO A 653 -3.91 19.11 -14.13
N ILE A 654 -3.19 18.18 -14.74
CA ILE A 654 -1.82 18.41 -15.20
C ILE A 654 -1.88 19.28 -16.45
N GLY A 655 -1.26 20.44 -16.38
CA GLY A 655 -1.11 21.34 -17.53
C GLY A 655 -0.09 20.82 -18.54
N GLU A 656 0.24 21.65 -19.53
CA GLU A 656 1.34 21.35 -20.44
C GLU A 656 2.66 21.29 -19.65
N LEU A 657 3.42 20.20 -19.84
CA LEU A 657 4.68 19.94 -19.15
C LEU A 657 5.85 20.18 -20.10
N ASP A 658 6.85 20.91 -19.62
CA ASP A 658 8.15 20.97 -20.28
C ASP A 658 8.90 19.66 -20.04
N LYS A 659 9.23 18.96 -21.15
CA LYS A 659 9.93 17.67 -21.13
C LYS A 659 11.35 17.74 -21.69
N SER A 660 11.89 18.95 -21.88
CA SER A 660 13.19 19.18 -22.51
C SER A 660 14.37 18.52 -21.78
N ILE A 661 14.23 18.26 -20.47
CA ILE A 661 15.24 17.60 -19.62
C ILE A 661 15.01 16.08 -19.51
N GLY A 662 14.05 15.50 -20.23
CA GLY A 662 13.79 14.05 -20.23
C GLY A 662 12.61 13.65 -19.34
N PRO A 663 12.25 12.36 -19.29
CA PRO A 663 13.06 11.24 -19.70
C PRO A 663 13.03 11.07 -21.23
N ILE A 664 14.19 10.89 -21.84
CA ILE A 664 14.34 10.65 -23.28
C ILE A 664 14.66 9.17 -23.51
N ASP A 665 13.88 8.51 -24.37
CA ASP A 665 14.11 7.11 -24.77
C ASP A 665 15.37 7.01 -25.64
N LEU A 666 16.45 6.49 -25.04
CA LEU A 666 17.76 6.35 -25.68
C LEU A 666 17.75 5.35 -26.84
N SER A 667 16.76 4.46 -26.94
CA SER A 667 16.63 3.55 -28.07
C SER A 667 16.20 4.26 -29.35
N ARG A 668 15.51 5.40 -29.22
CA ARG A 668 14.96 6.17 -30.35
C ARG A 668 15.80 7.38 -30.68
N ASN A 669 16.27 8.09 -29.65
CA ASN A 669 17.01 9.32 -29.82
C ASN A 669 18.06 9.50 -28.72
N PHE A 670 19.26 9.91 -29.12
CA PHE A 670 20.31 10.32 -28.19
C PHE A 670 20.27 11.84 -28.05
N PRO A 671 19.78 12.38 -26.92
CA PRO A 671 19.71 13.82 -26.73
C PRO A 671 21.10 14.38 -26.45
N THR A 672 21.25 15.69 -26.58
CA THR A 672 22.48 16.41 -26.22
C THR A 672 22.51 16.86 -24.75
N LYS A 673 21.37 16.74 -24.03
CA LYS A 673 21.23 17.11 -22.62
C LYS A 673 20.07 16.36 -21.95
N GLY A 674 20.03 16.39 -20.62
CA GLY A 674 18.92 15.88 -19.82
C GLY A 674 19.06 14.42 -19.40
N ILE A 675 17.95 13.77 -19.06
CA ILE A 675 17.91 12.40 -18.53
C ILE A 675 17.54 11.42 -19.64
N GLY A 676 18.42 10.46 -19.88
CA GLY A 676 18.18 9.34 -20.78
C GLY A 676 17.62 8.12 -20.04
N VAL A 677 16.70 7.39 -20.67
CA VAL A 677 16.15 6.13 -20.17
C VAL A 677 16.25 5.08 -21.27
N TYR A 678 16.62 3.86 -20.89
CA TYR A 678 16.67 2.70 -21.77
C TYR A 678 16.12 1.46 -21.05
N GLU A 679 15.25 0.73 -21.74
CA GLU A 679 14.72 -0.56 -21.29
C GLU A 679 15.08 -1.65 -22.30
N ALA A 680 15.56 -2.79 -21.81
CA ALA A 680 15.89 -3.93 -22.65
C ALA A 680 15.74 -5.26 -21.91
N GLN A 681 15.67 -6.36 -22.66
CA GLN A 681 15.93 -7.69 -22.10
C GLN A 681 17.42 -7.83 -21.79
N LEU A 682 17.74 -8.38 -20.62
CA LEU A 682 19.11 -8.70 -20.27
C LEU A 682 19.62 -9.90 -21.06
N GLU A 683 20.87 -9.82 -21.51
CA GLU A 683 21.55 -10.88 -22.24
C GLU A 683 22.67 -11.50 -21.38
N GLU A 684 22.90 -12.80 -21.55
CA GLU A 684 23.99 -13.46 -20.87
C GLU A 684 25.34 -13.07 -21.48
N ARG A 685 26.28 -12.60 -20.65
CA ARG A 685 27.62 -12.19 -21.06
C ARG A 685 28.66 -12.83 -20.15
N ASN A 686 29.25 -13.92 -20.63
CA ASN A 686 30.21 -14.71 -19.86
C ASN A 686 31.64 -14.15 -19.90
N ALA A 687 32.03 -13.55 -21.02
CA ALA A 687 33.31 -12.87 -21.14
C ALA A 687 33.24 -11.49 -20.47
N MET A 688 34.28 -11.15 -19.71
CA MET A 688 34.42 -9.84 -19.07
C MET A 688 34.66 -8.76 -20.14
N PRO A 689 33.78 -7.77 -20.30
CA PRO A 689 34.00 -6.70 -21.25
C PRO A 689 35.05 -5.73 -20.72
N THR A 690 35.78 -5.08 -21.62
CA THR A 690 36.79 -4.06 -21.29
C THR A 690 36.11 -2.75 -20.90
N HIS A 691 35.51 -2.72 -19.71
CA HIS A 691 34.77 -1.58 -19.18
C HIS A 691 35.38 -1.09 -17.86
N PRO A 692 35.77 0.20 -17.73
CA PRO A 692 36.40 0.72 -16.51
C PRO A 692 35.55 0.51 -15.25
N ALA A 693 34.22 0.58 -15.37
CA ALA A 693 33.35 0.40 -14.21
C ALA A 693 33.38 -1.03 -13.65
N ILE A 694 33.55 -2.04 -14.52
CA ILE A 694 33.63 -3.43 -14.07
C ILE A 694 34.95 -3.67 -13.34
N ILE A 695 36.06 -3.20 -13.92
CA ILE A 695 37.39 -3.30 -13.30
C ILE A 695 37.38 -2.64 -11.92
N ALA A 696 36.75 -1.46 -11.79
CA ALA A 696 36.62 -0.75 -10.53
C ALA A 696 35.69 -1.47 -9.54
N ALA A 697 34.55 -2.01 -9.98
CA ALA A 697 33.62 -2.73 -9.11
C ALA A 697 34.21 -4.05 -8.58
N GLU A 698 35.00 -4.76 -9.39
CA GLU A 698 35.69 -6.00 -8.98
C GLU A 698 36.90 -5.74 -8.07
N ASN A 699 37.39 -4.50 -7.96
CA ASN A 699 38.57 -4.14 -7.17
C ASN A 699 38.36 -2.90 -6.27
N TYR A 700 37.12 -2.60 -5.88
CA TYR A 700 36.80 -1.41 -5.09
C TYR A 700 37.41 -1.53 -3.70
N ASN A 701 38.38 -0.66 -3.36
CA ASN A 701 39.14 -0.73 -2.11
C ASN A 701 39.68 -2.15 -1.81
N SER A 702 40.20 -2.83 -2.83
CA SER A 702 40.71 -4.21 -2.75
C SER A 702 39.65 -5.28 -2.44
N LYS A 703 38.36 -4.99 -2.71
CA LYS A 703 37.25 -5.94 -2.57
C LYS A 703 36.52 -6.10 -3.90
N ASN A 704 36.10 -7.32 -4.19
CA ASN A 704 35.20 -7.59 -5.29
C ASN A 704 33.74 -7.33 -4.85
N LEU A 705 33.19 -6.16 -5.23
CA LEU A 705 31.82 -5.79 -4.85
C LEU A 705 30.78 -6.68 -5.52
N VAL A 706 31.05 -7.16 -6.74
CA VAL A 706 30.12 -8.03 -7.49
C VAL A 706 29.96 -9.36 -6.76
N GLU A 707 31.06 -9.95 -6.32
CA GLU A 707 31.07 -11.16 -5.50
C GLU A 707 30.43 -10.91 -4.12
N LYS A 708 30.83 -9.83 -3.43
CA LYS A 708 30.25 -9.45 -2.13
C LYS A 708 28.73 -9.35 -2.21
N ALA A 709 28.22 -8.61 -3.19
CA ALA A 709 26.80 -8.36 -3.36
C ALA A 709 26.02 -9.61 -3.79
N SER A 710 26.53 -10.40 -4.73
CA SER A 710 25.85 -11.64 -5.15
C SER A 710 25.83 -12.69 -4.03
N ASN A 711 26.91 -12.84 -3.26
CA ASN A 711 26.96 -13.71 -2.08
C ASN A 711 26.04 -13.23 -0.96
N TYR A 712 25.98 -11.91 -0.74
CA TYR A 712 25.05 -11.31 0.19
C TYR A 712 23.60 -11.67 -0.14
N LEU A 713 23.21 -11.50 -1.41
CA LEU A 713 21.87 -11.83 -1.88
C LEU A 713 21.59 -13.33 -1.78
N LYS A 714 22.57 -14.18 -2.08
CA LYS A 714 22.45 -15.64 -1.92
C LYS A 714 22.18 -16.05 -0.47
N LYS A 715 22.86 -15.42 0.49
CA LYS A 715 22.75 -15.75 1.92
C LYS A 715 21.50 -15.14 2.55
N ARG A 716 21.14 -13.90 2.19
CA ARG A 716 19.96 -13.20 2.73
C ARG A 716 18.66 -13.67 2.08
N GLY A 717 18.73 -14.17 0.85
CA GLY A 717 17.57 -14.53 0.03
C GLY A 717 16.75 -13.31 -0.37
N ASP A 718 15.47 -13.55 -0.69
CA ASP A 718 14.51 -12.50 -1.08
C ASP A 718 14.11 -11.55 0.07
N MET A 719 14.71 -11.75 1.27
CA MET A 719 14.14 -11.34 2.55
C MET A 719 14.18 -9.85 2.87
N HIS A 720 15.05 -9.06 2.25
CA HIS A 720 15.01 -7.59 2.12
C HIS A 720 16.40 -7.08 1.73
N ASN A 721 16.49 -5.81 1.30
CA ASN A 721 17.72 -5.11 0.91
C ASN A 721 18.56 -5.80 -0.18
N ASN A 722 18.18 -5.60 -1.43
CA ASN A 722 19.07 -5.95 -2.52
C ASN A 722 20.30 -5.03 -2.49
N PRO A 723 21.51 -5.60 -2.49
CA PRO A 723 22.74 -4.85 -2.42
C PRO A 723 22.89 -3.99 -3.67
N ILE A 724 23.56 -2.86 -3.50
CA ILE A 724 23.92 -1.96 -4.59
C ILE A 724 25.43 -1.96 -4.76
N LEU A 725 25.87 -1.72 -5.99
CA LEU A 725 27.27 -1.45 -6.29
C LEU A 725 27.36 -0.20 -7.16
N GLY A 726 28.51 0.44 -7.12
CA GLY A 726 28.82 1.61 -7.91
C GLY A 726 30.33 1.82 -7.87
N THR A 727 30.80 2.78 -8.66
CA THR A 727 32.23 3.05 -8.79
C THR A 727 32.61 4.42 -8.27
N PHE A 728 31.65 5.19 -7.75
CA PHE A 728 31.95 6.45 -7.09
C PHE A 728 32.72 6.21 -5.79
N ASP A 729 33.80 6.95 -5.62
CA ASP A 729 34.51 7.06 -4.35
C ASP A 729 34.32 8.47 -3.78
N PRO A 730 33.58 8.63 -2.66
CA PRO A 730 33.36 9.93 -2.05
C PRO A 730 34.65 10.66 -1.67
N LYS A 731 35.71 9.94 -1.31
CA LYS A 731 36.98 10.56 -0.88
C LYS A 731 37.68 11.22 -2.07
N THR A 732 37.84 10.48 -3.16
CA THR A 732 38.54 10.96 -4.37
C THR A 732 37.65 11.72 -5.34
N GLN A 733 36.32 11.63 -5.21
CA GLN A 733 35.33 12.17 -6.14
C GLN A 733 35.47 11.64 -7.57
N THR A 734 36.00 10.44 -7.73
CA THR A 734 36.16 9.80 -9.03
C THR A 734 35.03 8.80 -9.27
N VAL A 735 34.61 8.66 -10.53
CA VAL A 735 33.61 7.66 -10.96
C VAL A 735 34.15 6.88 -12.18
N PRO A 736 35.06 5.90 -12.00
CA PRO A 736 35.60 5.14 -13.11
C PRO A 736 34.50 4.48 -13.96
N GLY A 737 34.46 4.80 -15.26
CA GLY A 737 33.41 4.29 -16.15
C GLY A 737 32.01 4.82 -15.85
N ASN A 738 31.91 5.90 -15.07
CA ASN A 738 30.70 6.66 -14.79
C ASN A 738 29.53 5.88 -14.14
N LEU A 739 29.73 4.68 -13.60
CA LEU A 739 28.67 3.91 -12.97
C LEU A 739 28.39 4.42 -11.55
N ALA A 740 27.35 5.24 -11.40
CA ALA A 740 26.95 5.77 -10.09
C ALA A 740 26.20 4.72 -9.26
N PHE A 741 25.32 3.94 -9.90
CA PHE A 741 24.45 3.00 -9.22
C PHE A 741 24.16 1.79 -10.09
N PHE A 742 24.24 0.59 -9.51
CA PHE A 742 23.76 -0.65 -10.07
C PHE A 742 23.10 -1.48 -8.97
N GLN A 743 21.91 -1.99 -9.27
CA GLN A 743 21.19 -2.91 -8.39
C GLN A 743 20.63 -4.07 -9.19
N CYS A 744 20.83 -5.28 -8.70
CA CYS A 744 20.18 -6.48 -9.23
C CYS A 744 19.07 -6.94 -8.28
N ASN A 745 17.84 -7.04 -8.81
CA ASN A 745 16.64 -7.37 -8.07
C ASN A 745 16.12 -8.76 -8.48
N GLN A 746 15.99 -9.69 -7.53
CA GLN A 746 15.31 -10.97 -7.73
C GLN A 746 13.78 -10.78 -7.65
N ARG A 747 13.06 -10.87 -8.77
CA ARG A 747 11.58 -10.68 -8.82
C ARG A 747 10.96 -11.56 -9.90
N GLY A 748 9.82 -12.19 -9.56
CA GLY A 748 9.10 -13.08 -10.49
C GLY A 748 9.93 -14.29 -10.94
N GLY A 749 10.84 -14.76 -10.09
CA GLY A 749 11.79 -15.84 -10.43
C GLY A 749 12.88 -15.44 -11.41
N LYS A 750 13.11 -14.15 -11.66
CA LYS A 750 14.14 -13.62 -12.59
C LYS A 750 15.00 -12.55 -11.91
N LEU A 751 16.17 -12.29 -12.49
CA LEU A 751 17.08 -11.20 -12.13
C LEU A 751 16.86 -10.00 -13.03
N HIS A 752 16.42 -8.89 -12.45
CA HIS A 752 16.25 -7.61 -13.15
C HIS A 752 17.35 -6.64 -12.70
N ALA A 753 17.79 -5.75 -13.57
CA ALA A 753 18.85 -4.80 -13.27
C ALA A 753 18.36 -3.37 -13.39
N THR A 754 18.80 -2.52 -12.48
CA THR A 754 18.67 -1.06 -12.58
C THR A 754 20.06 -0.46 -12.54
N ALA A 755 20.39 0.39 -13.52
CA ALA A 755 21.71 1.01 -13.63
C ALA A 755 21.59 2.51 -13.89
N VAL A 756 22.44 3.31 -13.25
CA VAL A 756 22.55 4.75 -13.49
C VAL A 756 23.99 5.10 -13.77
N PHE A 757 24.24 5.67 -14.95
CA PHE A 757 25.53 6.22 -15.32
C PHE A 757 25.48 7.75 -15.37
N THR A 758 26.55 8.41 -14.98
CA THR A 758 26.71 9.85 -15.16
C THR A 758 27.33 10.19 -16.51
N ASP A 759 27.01 11.37 -17.04
CA ASP A 759 27.65 11.90 -18.26
C ASP A 759 27.67 10.91 -19.43
N GLY A 760 26.52 10.26 -19.64
CA GLY A 760 26.37 9.22 -20.64
C GLY A 760 26.33 9.81 -22.04
N ASN A 761 26.83 9.06 -23.02
CA ASN A 761 26.85 9.51 -24.41
C ASN A 761 26.66 8.33 -25.38
N LYS A 762 26.43 8.65 -26.65
CA LYS A 762 26.15 7.64 -27.68
C LYS A 762 27.29 6.64 -27.88
N GLU A 763 28.54 7.06 -27.69
CA GLU A 763 29.73 6.25 -27.93
C GLU A 763 29.95 5.19 -26.85
N LYS A 764 29.56 5.50 -25.61
CA LYS A 764 29.66 4.58 -24.46
C LYS A 764 28.46 3.65 -24.33
N PHE A 765 27.30 4.06 -24.83
CA PHE A 765 26.03 3.35 -24.64
C PHE A 765 26.08 1.84 -24.82
N ALA A 766 26.60 1.36 -25.95
CA ALA A 766 26.69 -0.09 -26.20
C ALA A 766 27.57 -0.81 -25.16
N LYS A 767 28.66 -0.18 -24.73
CA LYS A 767 29.58 -0.74 -23.73
C LYS A 767 28.99 -0.71 -22.32
N ASP A 768 28.22 0.32 -21.99
CA ASP A 768 27.53 0.45 -20.70
C ASP A 768 26.42 -0.61 -20.57
N VAL A 769 25.68 -0.87 -21.66
CA VAL A 769 24.70 -1.98 -21.74
C VAL A 769 25.40 -3.33 -21.60
N GLU A 770 26.51 -3.54 -22.31
CA GLU A 770 27.32 -4.77 -22.18
C GLU A 770 27.83 -4.96 -20.74
N ALA A 771 28.26 -3.88 -20.07
CA ALA A 771 28.69 -3.93 -18.69
C ALA A 771 27.55 -4.35 -17.75
N CYS A 772 26.34 -3.81 -17.93
CA CYS A 772 25.17 -4.22 -17.17
C CYS A 772 24.84 -5.70 -17.35
N ASN A 773 24.85 -6.19 -18.60
CA ASN A 773 24.63 -7.59 -18.93
C ASN A 773 25.66 -8.52 -18.26
N TYR A 774 26.94 -8.16 -18.29
CA TYR A 774 28.00 -8.91 -17.60
C TYR A 774 27.78 -8.94 -16.09
N LEU A 775 27.54 -7.77 -15.47
CA LEU A 775 27.30 -7.68 -14.03
C LEU A 775 26.13 -8.56 -13.60
N THR A 776 24.98 -8.49 -14.29
CA THR A 776 23.83 -9.35 -13.95
C THR A 776 24.11 -10.84 -14.23
N THR A 777 24.94 -11.15 -15.23
CA THR A 777 25.39 -12.53 -15.49
C THR A 777 26.18 -13.11 -14.32
N GLN A 778 26.97 -12.29 -13.61
CA GLN A 778 27.67 -12.76 -12.40
C GLN A 778 26.69 -13.09 -11.26
N TYR A 779 25.65 -12.27 -11.06
CA TYR A 779 24.57 -12.60 -10.12
C TYR A 779 23.85 -13.89 -10.52
N LYS A 780 23.56 -14.09 -11.82
CA LYS A 780 22.98 -15.34 -12.35
C LYS A 780 23.83 -16.55 -11.99
N LYS A 781 25.16 -16.50 -12.16
CA LYS A 781 26.06 -17.60 -11.81
C LYS A 781 25.98 -17.96 -10.32
N THR A 782 25.89 -16.95 -9.45
CA THR A 782 25.82 -17.15 -8.00
C THR A 782 24.46 -17.66 -7.52
N LEU A 783 23.37 -17.14 -8.09
CA LEU A 783 21.99 -17.37 -7.64
C LEU A 783 21.23 -18.46 -8.42
N GLY A 784 21.70 -18.82 -9.62
CA GLY A 784 21.06 -19.83 -10.46
C GLY A 784 19.73 -19.39 -11.08
N LEU A 785 19.50 -18.08 -11.23
CA LEU A 785 18.23 -17.51 -11.70
C LEU A 785 18.30 -16.99 -13.14
N PRO A 786 17.22 -17.11 -13.92
CA PRO A 786 17.15 -16.54 -15.27
C PRO A 786 17.22 -15.01 -15.25
N LEU A 787 17.68 -14.44 -16.37
CA LEU A 787 17.72 -12.99 -16.57
C LEU A 787 16.32 -12.44 -16.92
N GLY A 788 16.07 -11.21 -16.50
CA GLY A 788 14.85 -10.44 -16.77
C GLY A 788 15.18 -9.15 -17.54
N ASN A 789 14.72 -8.02 -17.02
CA ASN A 789 14.82 -6.73 -17.70
C ASN A 789 15.95 -5.86 -17.14
N LEU A 790 16.51 -5.01 -18.00
CA LEU A 790 17.38 -3.89 -17.67
C LEU A 790 16.58 -2.59 -17.76
N ALA A 791 16.64 -1.76 -16.71
CA ALA A 791 16.28 -0.35 -16.73
C ALA A 791 17.54 0.49 -16.50
N MET A 792 18.02 1.18 -17.53
CA MET A 792 19.26 1.96 -17.50
C MET A 792 18.97 3.46 -17.68
N PHE A 793 19.69 4.29 -16.93
CA PHE A 793 19.53 5.74 -16.90
C PHE A 793 20.87 6.45 -17.14
N TYR A 794 20.81 7.56 -17.87
CA TYR A 794 21.93 8.50 -18.04
C TYR A 794 21.60 9.83 -17.38
N VAL A 795 22.48 10.30 -16.49
CA VAL A 795 22.25 11.46 -15.62
C VAL A 795 23.49 12.38 -15.57
N PRO A 796 23.53 13.47 -16.36
CA PRO A 796 22.76 13.67 -17.58
C PRO A 796 23.38 12.93 -18.77
N VAL A 797 22.70 12.97 -19.91
CA VAL A 797 23.26 12.72 -21.24
C VAL A 797 24.08 13.94 -21.66
N ARG A 798 25.23 13.72 -22.29
CA ARG A 798 26.13 14.76 -22.80
C ARG A 798 26.65 14.47 -24.20
#